data_AF-A0A0Q5T846-F1
#
_entry.id   AF-A0A0Q5T846-F1
#
_cell.length_a   1.000
_cell.length_b   1.000
_cell.length_c   1.000
_cell.angle_alpha   90.00
_cell.angle_beta   90.00
_cell.angle_gamma   90.00
#
_symmetry.space_group_name_H-M   'P 1'
#
loop_
_entity.id
_entity.type
_entity.pdbx_description
1 polymer ?
#
loop_
_entity_poly.entity_id
_entity_poly.type
_entity_poly.pdbx_seq_one_letter_code
_entity_poly.pdbx_strand_id
1 'polypeptide(L)'
;MRSELIFQTPYWFILFCLAAGMLYAFLLYQPIASWGKKWNYILAAFRGITVALICFLLLSPLVRKTETSIDKAKIVFAIDNSESVGAYGKEIMKAVAEASAQLAASGFEVGIETLDQQAKQLSADSIRFDKNKTDLTGMLQTIRSNYEGRNLTDVILVSDGIVNQGVSPAYNRFPFRISTLAVGDTVPDLDIRIKDVVNNRIAYLGNEFPIRAEIAANGLAGKSTTVTLKQNGRVIQSQNVAIDRADFFKAVDFKATSTQKGVQHFTLEIGAVSRETSRRNNTRDVYIDIIDGKQKILLMALAPHPDIKSLRSVIEANENYELDINILSISTTPPAATKPYDLVILHQIPNVLGLGNAQIRKFIDAKTPLFFILGNQSAVPLANSLNRSLTINTASNQTDKVTARFNPAFQQLNFDTESLKILERLPPLSVPFGEYNLSSGTETILFQKVGTLNTQKPLLVLNTSGEQKIAVLAGEGIWQWRQEEFAQTNKQDVVDNLFQKLIQVLSLREDKRKFRVYPTRNEFEAGEQVTFQTEIYNDIYEPIFGQEVKLDIIDEKGKARQFTYTHTAESPRFNISGLSDGVYRYTASAALRGGQEKAAGQFVVRNVDLELNNTTADFGMLRELAGRSGGAFIMPASLTSYVEKLKADRPADRLDSSEEMVELIYLKWLFFLLILLLGAEWGLRKYHGGY
;
A
#
# COMPACT_ATOMS: atom_id res chain seq x y z
N MET A 1 9.59 -48.93 24.78
CA MET A 1 8.45 -48.93 23.85
C MET A 1 7.30 -49.70 24.47
N ARG A 2 6.21 -49.03 24.86
CA ARG A 2 4.94 -49.69 25.13
C ARG A 2 4.19 -49.74 23.80
N SER A 3 4.19 -50.88 23.13
CA SER A 3 3.37 -51.10 21.95
C SER A 3 2.01 -51.63 22.40
N GLU A 4 0.98 -50.82 22.28
CA GLU A 4 -0.41 -51.26 22.47
C GLU A 4 -1.04 -51.52 21.10
N LEU A 5 -1.75 -52.65 21.01
CA LEU A 5 -2.53 -53.06 19.84
C LEU A 5 -3.92 -52.45 19.94
N ILE A 6 -4.28 -51.62 18.96
CA ILE A 6 -5.56 -50.93 18.90
C ILE A 6 -6.33 -51.46 17.70
N PHE A 7 -7.59 -51.80 17.91
CA PHE A 7 -8.47 -52.32 16.88
C PHE A 7 -9.52 -51.27 16.52
N GLN A 8 -9.67 -50.99 15.22
CA GLN A 8 -10.80 -50.19 14.73
C GLN A 8 -12.10 -51.01 14.69
N THR A 9 -11.98 -52.33 14.70
CA THR A 9 -13.09 -53.29 14.67
C THR A 9 -13.25 -53.98 16.03
N PRO A 10 -14.46 -54.46 16.37
CA PRO A 10 -14.66 -55.21 17.60
C PRO A 10 -13.78 -56.48 17.65
N TYR A 11 -13.14 -56.75 18.80
CA TYR A 11 -12.21 -57.88 18.97
C TYR A 11 -12.76 -59.25 18.58
N TRP A 12 -14.09 -59.44 18.63
CA TRP A 12 -14.73 -60.70 18.28
C TRP A 12 -14.68 -61.02 16.78
N PHE A 13 -14.36 -60.05 15.90
CA PHE A 13 -14.11 -60.31 14.48
C PHE A 13 -12.92 -61.24 14.22
N ILE A 14 -11.98 -61.35 15.18
CA ILE A 14 -10.89 -62.34 15.13
C ILE A 14 -11.45 -63.76 15.02
N LEU A 15 -12.62 -64.04 15.62
CA LEU A 15 -13.29 -65.34 15.50
C LEU A 15 -13.71 -65.64 14.05
N PHE A 16 -14.12 -64.62 13.29
CA PHE A 16 -14.41 -64.77 11.87
C PHE A 16 -13.16 -64.99 11.03
N CYS A 17 -12.05 -64.33 11.35
CA CYS A 17 -10.76 -64.59 10.68
C CYS A 17 -10.34 -66.06 10.89
N LEU A 18 -10.44 -66.57 12.12
CA LEU A 18 -10.15 -67.96 12.44
C LEU A 18 -11.13 -68.91 11.74
N ALA A 19 -12.43 -68.60 11.74
CA ALA A 19 -13.45 -69.41 11.06
C ALA A 19 -13.22 -69.46 9.54
N ALA A 20 -12.88 -68.33 8.92
CA ALA A 20 -12.56 -68.26 7.49
C ALA A 20 -11.31 -69.09 7.16
N GLY A 21 -10.25 -69.01 7.99
CA GLY A 21 -9.06 -69.84 7.84
C GLY A 21 -9.34 -71.33 7.98
N MET A 22 -10.11 -71.73 9.00
CA MET A 22 -10.52 -73.12 9.22
C MET A 22 -11.40 -73.64 8.08
N LEU A 23 -12.38 -72.86 7.62
CA LEU A 23 -13.25 -73.24 6.51
C LEU A 23 -12.45 -73.43 5.21
N TYR A 24 -11.55 -72.50 4.91
CA TYR A 24 -10.70 -72.58 3.72
C TYR A 24 -9.77 -73.80 3.76
N ALA A 25 -9.14 -74.06 4.93
CA ALA A 25 -8.31 -75.23 5.13
C ALA A 25 -9.11 -76.54 5.01
N PHE A 26 -10.33 -76.58 5.57
CA PHE A 26 -11.20 -77.74 5.48
C PHE A 26 -11.58 -78.05 4.03
N LEU A 27 -12.06 -77.07 3.27
CA LEU A 27 -12.46 -77.24 1.87
C LEU A 27 -11.30 -77.71 0.99
N LEU A 28 -10.10 -77.15 1.18
CA LEU A 28 -8.94 -77.46 0.33
C LEU A 28 -8.34 -78.84 0.61
N TYR A 29 -8.44 -79.34 1.85
CA TYR A 29 -7.81 -80.60 2.29
C TYR A 29 -8.81 -81.74 2.55
N GLN A 30 -10.05 -81.59 2.08
CA GLN A 30 -11.08 -82.64 2.06
C GLN A 30 -10.84 -83.77 1.04
N PRO A 31 -10.33 -83.53 -0.18
CA PRO A 31 -10.09 -84.59 -1.17
C PRO A 31 -9.06 -85.62 -0.68
N ILE A 32 -9.11 -86.85 -1.22
CA ILE A 32 -8.16 -87.93 -0.87
C ILE A 32 -6.75 -87.49 -1.28
N ALA A 33 -5.95 -87.10 -0.30
CA ALA A 33 -4.58 -86.67 -0.53
C ALA A 33 -3.64 -87.86 -0.78
N SER A 34 -2.59 -87.65 -1.57
CA SER A 34 -1.54 -88.64 -1.86
C SER A 34 -0.60 -88.89 -0.68
N TRP A 35 -0.72 -88.12 0.41
CA TRP A 35 0.09 -88.22 1.64
C TRP A 35 -0.71 -88.72 2.85
N GLY A 36 -0.01 -89.16 3.90
CA GLY A 36 -0.63 -89.67 5.13
C GLY A 36 -1.47 -88.63 5.89
N LYS A 37 -2.45 -89.11 6.68
CA LYS A 37 -3.40 -88.26 7.44
C LYS A 37 -2.72 -87.20 8.32
N LYS A 38 -1.58 -87.53 8.95
CA LYS A 38 -0.81 -86.59 9.79
C LYS A 38 -0.34 -85.37 9.00
N TRP A 39 0.20 -85.58 7.81
CA TRP A 39 0.66 -84.49 6.93
C TRP A 39 -0.49 -83.67 6.37
N ASN A 40 -1.64 -84.30 6.12
CA ASN A 40 -2.84 -83.57 5.70
C ASN A 40 -3.29 -82.54 6.74
N TYR A 41 -3.30 -82.91 8.03
CA TYR A 41 -3.63 -81.98 9.11
C TYR A 41 -2.59 -80.87 9.31
N ILE A 42 -1.30 -81.18 9.19
CA ILE A 42 -0.22 -80.19 9.30
C ILE A 42 -0.33 -79.16 8.17
N LEU A 43 -0.51 -79.62 6.93
CA LEU A 43 -0.66 -78.76 5.76
C LEU A 43 -1.94 -77.90 5.85
N ALA A 44 -3.06 -78.49 6.31
CA ALA A 44 -4.30 -77.77 6.58
C ALA A 44 -4.10 -76.69 7.66
N ALA A 45 -3.34 -76.98 8.73
CA ALA A 45 -3.02 -76.01 9.77
C ALA A 45 -2.18 -74.83 9.23
N PHE A 46 -1.14 -75.09 8.43
CA PHE A 46 -0.36 -74.03 7.78
C PHE A 46 -1.22 -73.11 6.92
N ARG A 47 -2.10 -73.70 6.08
CA ARG A 47 -3.01 -72.93 5.23
C ARG A 47 -4.03 -72.15 6.06
N GLY A 48 -4.63 -72.79 7.07
CA GLY A 48 -5.62 -72.18 7.94
C GLY A 48 -5.07 -70.99 8.73
N ILE A 49 -3.86 -71.15 9.31
CA ILE A 49 -3.15 -70.06 10.01
C ILE A 49 -2.83 -68.93 9.04
N THR A 50 -2.38 -69.24 7.83
CA THR A 50 -2.04 -68.21 6.83
C THR A 50 -3.25 -67.39 6.42
N VAL A 51 -4.37 -68.04 6.09
CA VAL A 51 -5.61 -67.36 5.70
C VAL A 51 -6.17 -66.56 6.88
N ALA A 52 -6.18 -67.13 8.09
CA ALA A 52 -6.61 -66.41 9.28
C ALA A 52 -5.74 -65.17 9.55
N LEU A 53 -4.42 -65.27 9.38
CA LEU A 53 -3.49 -64.16 9.54
C LEU A 53 -3.71 -63.08 8.48
N ILE A 54 -3.93 -63.44 7.21
CA ILE A 54 -4.26 -62.48 6.15
C ILE A 54 -5.58 -61.77 6.46
N CYS A 55 -6.64 -62.51 6.80
CA CYS A 55 -7.93 -61.93 7.18
C CYS A 55 -7.79 -61.01 8.41
N PHE A 56 -6.95 -61.38 9.38
CA PHE A 56 -6.66 -60.56 10.55
C PHE A 56 -5.93 -59.26 10.17
N LEU A 57 -4.95 -59.31 9.26
CA LEU A 57 -4.25 -58.12 8.78
C LEU A 57 -5.15 -57.19 7.97
N LEU A 58 -6.14 -57.75 7.26
CA LEU A 58 -7.17 -56.99 6.53
C LEU A 58 -8.16 -56.28 7.45
N LEU A 59 -8.23 -56.62 8.74
CA LEU A 59 -8.98 -55.84 9.74
C LEU A 59 -8.25 -54.57 10.18
N SER A 60 -7.10 -54.25 9.55
CA SER A 60 -6.23 -53.10 9.82
C SER A 60 -5.97 -52.86 11.32
N PRO A 61 -5.46 -53.85 12.07
CA PRO A 61 -5.06 -53.61 13.46
C PRO A 61 -3.90 -52.62 13.50
N LEU A 62 -3.98 -51.63 14.39
CA LEU A 62 -3.01 -50.54 14.53
C LEU A 62 -2.05 -50.83 15.70
N VAL A 63 -0.77 -50.52 15.52
CA VAL A 63 0.21 -50.41 16.61
C VAL A 63 0.40 -48.94 16.91
N ARG A 64 0.20 -48.55 18.18
CA ARG A 64 0.61 -47.22 18.65
C ARG A 64 2.13 -47.20 18.85
N LYS A 65 2.83 -46.37 18.09
CA LYS A 65 4.26 -46.08 18.24
C LYS A 65 4.41 -44.68 18.82
N THR A 66 4.99 -44.58 20.00
CA THR A 66 5.35 -43.29 20.59
C THR A 66 6.78 -42.97 20.19
N GLU A 67 6.98 -41.91 19.40
CA GLU A 67 8.30 -41.32 19.18
C GLU A 67 8.45 -40.10 20.06
N THR A 68 9.49 -40.09 20.88
CA THR A 68 9.86 -38.94 21.70
C THR A 68 10.97 -38.20 20.99
N SER A 69 10.70 -36.97 20.57
CA SER A 69 11.70 -36.04 20.05
C SER A 69 12.12 -35.08 21.16
N ILE A 70 13.41 -34.82 21.26
CA ILE A 70 13.98 -33.87 22.21
C ILE A 70 14.21 -32.55 21.46
N ASP A 71 13.40 -31.52 21.77
CA ASP A 71 13.63 -30.16 21.26
C ASP A 71 14.52 -29.41 22.26
N LYS A 72 15.80 -29.29 21.90
CA LYS A 72 16.82 -28.63 22.72
C LYS A 72 16.47 -27.16 22.94
N ALA A 73 16.89 -26.61 24.07
CA ALA A 73 16.81 -25.17 24.29
C ALA A 73 17.52 -24.39 23.17
N LYS A 74 16.83 -23.42 22.58
CA LYS A 74 17.31 -22.62 21.45
C LYS A 74 17.61 -21.20 21.89
N ILE A 75 18.72 -20.68 21.39
CA ILE A 75 19.12 -19.28 21.53
C ILE A 75 19.31 -18.68 20.15
N VAL A 76 18.78 -17.48 19.93
CA VAL A 76 18.96 -16.76 18.65
C VAL A 76 19.74 -15.49 18.89
N PHE A 77 20.83 -15.31 18.15
CA PHE A 77 21.49 -14.00 18.01
C PHE A 77 20.77 -13.21 16.91
N ALA A 78 20.05 -12.17 17.31
CA ALA A 78 19.41 -11.24 16.39
C ALA A 78 20.40 -10.09 16.13
N ILE A 79 20.97 -10.04 14.94
CA ILE A 79 22.01 -9.08 14.57
C ILE A 79 21.39 -7.95 13.76
N ASP A 80 21.43 -6.75 14.32
CA ASP A 80 21.20 -5.53 13.59
C ASP A 80 22.35 -5.30 12.60
N ASN A 81 22.10 -5.58 11.33
CA ASN A 81 23.08 -5.45 10.25
C ASN A 81 22.88 -4.16 9.43
N SER A 82 22.45 -3.11 10.11
CA SER A 82 22.38 -1.75 9.59
C SER A 82 23.75 -1.10 9.42
N GLU A 83 23.81 -0.04 8.60
CA GLU A 83 25.05 0.73 8.38
C GLU A 83 25.60 1.34 9.68
N SER A 84 24.73 1.74 10.61
CA SER A 84 25.10 2.38 11.88
C SER A 84 25.90 1.43 12.80
N VAL A 85 25.57 0.15 12.81
CA VAL A 85 26.30 -0.89 13.57
C VAL A 85 27.62 -1.29 12.88
N GLY A 86 27.77 -1.01 11.58
CA GLY A 86 28.86 -1.53 10.75
C GLY A 86 30.28 -1.22 11.25
N ALA A 87 30.49 -0.07 11.87
CA ALA A 87 31.80 0.31 12.43
C ALA A 87 32.27 -0.64 13.55
N TYR A 88 31.33 -1.23 14.29
CA TYR A 88 31.59 -2.11 15.43
C TYR A 88 31.42 -3.59 15.05
N GLY A 89 30.67 -3.87 13.97
CA GLY A 89 30.22 -5.19 13.57
C GLY A 89 31.34 -6.24 13.49
N LYS A 90 32.51 -5.91 12.94
CA LYS A 90 33.58 -6.91 12.74
C LYS A 90 34.11 -7.51 14.05
N GLU A 91 34.34 -6.68 15.07
CA GLU A 91 34.83 -7.15 16.37
C GLU A 91 33.75 -7.91 17.13
N ILE A 92 32.51 -7.41 17.08
CA ILE A 92 31.36 -8.04 17.74
C ILE A 92 31.01 -9.39 17.11
N MET A 93 31.05 -9.51 15.79
CA MET A 93 30.73 -10.77 15.11
C MET A 93 31.71 -11.89 15.49
N LYS A 94 32.99 -11.56 15.75
CA LYS A 94 33.95 -12.51 16.29
C LYS A 94 33.53 -12.99 17.68
N ALA A 95 33.17 -12.07 18.56
CA ALA A 95 32.71 -12.39 19.92
C ALA A 95 31.38 -13.19 19.90
N VAL A 96 30.46 -12.87 18.98
CA VAL A 96 29.21 -13.61 18.76
C VAL A 96 29.48 -15.02 18.23
N ALA A 97 30.43 -15.20 17.30
CA ALA A 97 30.80 -16.52 16.79
C ALA A 97 31.39 -17.39 17.90
N GLU A 98 32.29 -16.83 18.73
CA GLU A 98 32.87 -17.52 19.90
C GLU A 98 31.78 -17.88 20.93
N ALA A 99 30.88 -16.96 21.24
CA ALA A 99 29.74 -17.20 22.14
C ALA A 99 28.81 -18.29 21.59
N SER A 100 28.51 -18.25 20.29
CA SER A 100 27.66 -19.23 19.61
C SER A 100 28.26 -20.63 19.69
N ALA A 101 29.56 -20.77 19.43
CA ALA A 101 30.26 -22.05 19.53
C ALA A 101 30.25 -22.60 20.98
N GLN A 102 30.44 -21.73 21.97
CA GLN A 102 30.41 -22.10 23.38
C GLN A 102 29.02 -22.54 23.86
N LEU A 103 27.96 -21.85 23.45
CA LEU A 103 26.58 -22.22 23.78
C LEU A 103 26.19 -23.53 23.09
N ALA A 104 26.56 -23.71 21.82
CA ALA A 104 26.34 -24.96 21.10
C ALA A 104 27.05 -26.16 21.77
N ALA A 105 28.30 -25.97 22.20
CA ALA A 105 29.04 -27.00 22.96
C ALA A 105 28.40 -27.35 24.30
N SER A 106 27.62 -26.43 24.88
CA SER A 106 26.90 -26.63 26.15
C SER A 106 25.50 -27.24 25.97
N GLY A 107 25.14 -27.61 24.74
CA GLY A 107 23.90 -28.33 24.41
C GLY A 107 22.76 -27.46 23.91
N PHE A 108 22.96 -26.15 23.72
CA PHE A 108 21.97 -25.28 23.06
C PHE A 108 21.97 -25.49 21.54
N GLU A 109 20.83 -25.24 20.90
CA GLU A 109 20.77 -25.02 19.46
C GLU A 109 20.83 -23.51 19.19
N VAL A 110 21.84 -23.04 18.45
CA VAL A 110 22.08 -21.61 18.25
C VAL A 110 21.71 -21.19 16.83
N GLY A 111 20.84 -20.18 16.71
CA GLY A 111 20.48 -19.54 15.46
C GLY A 111 21.07 -18.13 15.34
N ILE A 112 21.24 -17.65 14.12
CA ILE A 112 21.59 -16.26 13.81
C ILE A 112 20.56 -15.73 12.82
N GLU A 113 19.98 -14.59 13.16
CA GLU A 113 18.97 -13.90 12.36
C GLU A 113 19.40 -12.43 12.18
N THR A 114 19.00 -11.81 11.08
CA THR A 114 19.34 -10.41 10.76
C THR A 114 18.08 -9.63 10.38
N LEU A 115 18.22 -8.37 9.99
CA LEU A 115 17.08 -7.57 9.48
C LEU A 115 16.48 -8.16 8.19
N ASP A 116 17.21 -9.05 7.49
CA ASP A 116 16.74 -9.72 6.29
C ASP A 116 15.72 -10.82 6.61
N GLN A 117 14.43 -10.50 6.43
CA GLN A 117 13.30 -11.40 6.72
C GLN A 117 13.27 -12.70 5.89
N GLN A 118 14.12 -12.83 4.86
CA GLN A 118 14.10 -13.96 3.92
C GLN A 118 15.41 -14.77 3.90
N ALA A 119 16.44 -14.37 4.65
CA ALA A 119 17.73 -15.05 4.60
C ALA A 119 17.69 -16.34 5.43
N LYS A 120 17.82 -17.50 4.77
CA LYS A 120 17.99 -18.78 5.47
C LYS A 120 19.41 -18.89 6.03
N GLN A 121 19.50 -19.02 7.35
CA GLN A 121 20.63 -19.57 8.11
C GLN A 121 22.01 -19.01 7.71
N LEU A 122 22.29 -17.81 8.19
CA LEU A 122 23.55 -17.10 7.96
C LEU A 122 24.64 -17.59 8.92
N SER A 123 25.88 -17.69 8.45
CA SER A 123 27.05 -17.76 9.33
C SER A 123 27.46 -16.34 9.74
N ALA A 124 28.00 -16.20 10.95
CA ALA A 124 28.47 -14.91 11.48
C ALA A 124 29.44 -14.18 10.51
N ASP A 125 30.28 -14.93 9.79
CA ASP A 125 31.29 -14.40 8.88
C ASP A 125 30.70 -13.86 7.54
N SER A 126 29.43 -14.16 7.25
CA SER A 126 28.77 -13.78 6.00
C SER A 126 27.94 -12.49 6.10
N ILE A 127 27.78 -11.96 7.31
CA ILE A 127 26.89 -10.81 7.58
C ILE A 127 27.54 -9.51 7.08
N ARG A 128 26.79 -8.75 6.29
CA ARG A 128 27.16 -7.41 5.82
C ARG A 128 26.30 -6.38 6.52
N PHE A 129 26.95 -5.31 6.95
CA PHE A 129 26.32 -4.17 7.63
C PHE A 129 26.01 -3.06 6.60
N ASP A 130 25.10 -3.36 5.67
CA ASP A 130 24.78 -2.53 4.51
C ASP A 130 23.28 -2.18 4.42
N LYS A 131 22.51 -2.43 5.49
CA LYS A 131 21.09 -2.08 5.53
C LYS A 131 20.94 -0.61 5.88
N ASN A 132 20.20 0.11 5.03
CA ASN A 132 19.88 1.51 5.23
C ASN A 132 18.57 1.76 5.99
N LYS A 133 18.01 0.70 6.58
CA LYS A 133 16.82 0.73 7.43
C LYS A 133 16.97 -0.29 8.55
N THR A 134 16.44 0.07 9.71
CA THR A 134 16.49 -0.72 10.93
C THR A 134 15.07 -0.89 11.47
N ASP A 135 14.46 -2.05 11.16
CA ASP A 135 13.18 -2.52 11.70
C ASP A 135 13.40 -3.68 12.68
N LEU A 136 13.82 -3.34 13.90
CA LEU A 136 14.06 -4.31 14.97
C LEU A 136 12.77 -5.06 15.36
N THR A 137 11.62 -4.39 15.30
CA THR A 137 10.33 -5.04 15.60
C THR A 137 10.00 -6.10 14.58
N GLY A 138 10.13 -5.80 13.28
CA GLY A 138 9.92 -6.74 12.20
C GLY A 138 10.84 -7.96 12.33
N MET A 139 12.13 -7.75 12.61
CA MET A 139 13.08 -8.85 12.86
C MET A 139 12.63 -9.74 14.02
N LEU A 140 12.31 -9.16 15.18
CA LEU A 140 11.86 -9.93 16.36
C LEU A 140 10.51 -10.64 16.14
N GLN A 141 9.62 -10.07 15.33
CA GLN A 141 8.37 -10.73 14.91
C GLN A 141 8.64 -11.91 13.98
N THR A 142 9.57 -11.78 13.04
CA THR A 142 10.01 -12.88 12.18
C THR A 142 10.63 -14.01 13.01
N ILE A 143 11.46 -13.69 14.00
CA ILE A 143 11.99 -14.69 14.95
C ILE A 143 10.87 -15.39 15.69
N ARG A 144 9.87 -14.66 16.19
CA ARG A 144 8.70 -15.27 16.83
C ARG A 144 7.99 -16.26 15.91
N SER A 145 7.79 -15.92 14.65
CA SER A 145 7.12 -16.77 13.66
C SER A 145 7.97 -17.98 13.25
N ASN A 146 9.27 -17.79 12.99
CA ASN A 146 10.19 -18.84 12.54
C ASN A 146 10.42 -19.91 13.61
N TYR A 147 10.35 -19.52 14.89
CA TYR A 147 10.57 -20.40 16.03
C TYR A 147 9.25 -20.74 16.77
N GLU A 148 8.10 -20.48 16.14
CA GLU A 148 6.81 -20.86 16.70
C GLU A 148 6.76 -22.38 16.95
N GLY A 149 6.31 -22.77 18.14
CA GLY A 149 6.27 -24.17 18.54
C GLY A 149 7.64 -24.80 18.83
N ARG A 150 8.75 -24.06 18.78
CA ARG A 150 10.09 -24.54 19.20
C ARG A 150 10.45 -24.08 20.61
N ASN A 151 11.44 -24.72 21.24
CA ASN A 151 11.94 -24.35 22.57
C ASN A 151 12.90 -23.13 22.53
N LEU A 152 12.45 -21.99 21.97
CA LEU A 152 13.19 -20.73 21.97
C LEU A 152 13.12 -20.05 23.34
N THR A 153 14.25 -19.99 24.04
CA THR A 153 14.30 -19.47 25.42
C THR A 153 14.79 -18.03 25.49
N ASP A 154 15.83 -17.71 24.70
CA ASP A 154 16.52 -16.43 24.76
C ASP A 154 16.85 -15.91 23.36
N VAL A 155 16.64 -14.61 23.18
CA VAL A 155 17.10 -13.85 22.01
C VAL A 155 18.11 -12.82 22.47
N ILE A 156 19.31 -12.87 21.89
CA ILE A 156 20.37 -11.89 22.14
C ILE A 156 20.38 -10.91 20.98
N LEU A 157 19.83 -9.72 21.19
CA LEU A 157 19.79 -8.64 20.21
C LEU A 157 21.09 -7.86 20.24
N VAL A 158 21.84 -7.85 19.15
CA VAL A 158 23.03 -7.02 18.95
C VAL A 158 22.61 -5.81 18.13
N SER A 159 22.59 -4.62 18.73
CA SER A 159 22.11 -3.39 18.08
C SER A 159 22.60 -2.14 18.84
N ASP A 160 22.62 -1.00 18.15
CA ASP A 160 22.84 0.32 18.75
C ASP A 160 21.55 0.96 19.27
N GLY A 161 20.40 0.33 19.00
CA GLY A 161 19.10 0.75 19.46
C GLY A 161 18.41 1.78 18.57
N ILE A 162 19.00 2.12 17.42
CA ILE A 162 18.36 3.02 16.45
C ILE A 162 17.23 2.28 15.76
N VAL A 163 16.03 2.88 15.73
CA VAL A 163 14.88 2.34 14.99
C VAL A 163 14.36 3.45 14.08
N ASN A 164 14.51 3.27 12.78
CA ASN A 164 14.08 4.24 11.79
C ASN A 164 12.96 3.71 10.87
N GLN A 165 12.61 2.43 11.01
CA GLN A 165 11.48 1.81 10.35
C GLN A 165 10.64 1.00 11.35
N GLY A 166 9.32 1.10 11.22
CA GLY A 166 8.39 0.41 12.11
C GLY A 166 8.25 1.09 13.47
N VAL A 167 7.56 0.41 14.38
CA VAL A 167 7.41 0.86 15.78
C VAL A 167 8.60 0.36 16.61
N SER A 168 8.98 1.10 17.65
CA SER A 168 10.02 0.63 18.56
C SER A 168 9.63 -0.71 19.22
N PRO A 169 10.55 -1.70 19.30
CA PRO A 169 10.28 -3.01 19.88
C PRO A 169 9.95 -2.94 21.37
N ALA A 170 10.35 -1.87 22.07
CA ALA A 170 10.02 -1.65 23.48
C ALA A 170 8.51 -1.56 23.76
N TYR A 171 7.69 -1.23 22.74
CA TYR A 171 6.22 -1.18 22.86
C TYR A 171 5.54 -2.54 22.68
N ASN A 172 6.27 -3.55 22.17
CA ASN A 172 5.73 -4.88 21.92
C ASN A 172 6.11 -5.87 23.02
N ARG A 173 5.28 -6.90 23.22
CA ARG A 173 5.58 -8.03 24.10
C ARG A 173 5.94 -9.25 23.26
N PHE A 174 7.06 -9.87 23.59
CA PHE A 174 7.55 -11.08 22.94
C PHE A 174 7.49 -12.26 23.91
N PRO A 175 7.25 -13.50 23.42
CA PRO A 175 7.10 -14.68 24.27
C PRO A 175 8.43 -15.25 24.80
N PHE A 176 9.56 -14.69 24.38
CA PHE A 176 10.92 -15.08 24.76
C PHE A 176 11.64 -13.94 25.48
N ARG A 177 12.70 -14.27 26.23
CA ARG A 177 13.54 -13.27 26.90
C ARG A 177 14.41 -12.57 25.86
N ILE A 178 14.48 -11.24 25.89
CA ILE A 178 15.33 -10.46 25.00
C ILE A 178 16.44 -9.85 25.83
N SER A 179 17.68 -10.25 25.55
CA SER A 179 18.86 -9.60 26.12
C SER A 179 19.53 -8.77 25.04
N THR A 180 19.94 -7.55 25.36
CA THR A 180 20.48 -6.61 24.37
C THR A 180 21.97 -6.45 24.57
N LEU A 181 22.77 -6.80 23.57
CA LEU A 181 24.18 -6.45 23.47
C LEU A 181 24.28 -5.08 22.79
N ALA A 182 24.56 -4.05 23.59
CA ALA A 182 24.60 -2.67 23.12
C ALA A 182 25.93 -2.34 22.43
N VAL A 183 25.85 -1.70 21.27
CA VAL A 183 26.99 -1.35 20.41
C VAL A 183 26.79 0.09 19.92
N GLY A 184 27.84 0.81 19.52
CA GLY A 184 27.69 2.24 19.15
C GLY A 184 28.06 3.22 20.25
N ASP A 185 28.08 4.51 19.89
CA ASP A 185 28.35 5.63 20.81
C ASP A 185 27.05 6.39 21.13
N THR A 186 26.89 6.74 22.40
CA THR A 186 25.75 7.52 22.90
C THR A 186 26.03 9.04 22.88
N VAL A 187 27.27 9.43 22.62
CA VAL A 187 27.65 10.83 22.41
C VAL A 187 27.32 11.21 20.97
N PRO A 188 26.50 12.25 20.74
CA PRO A 188 26.21 12.70 19.39
C PRO A 188 27.46 13.13 18.63
N ASP A 189 27.54 12.69 17.38
CA ASP A 189 28.61 13.08 16.47
C ASP A 189 28.64 14.59 16.19
N LEU A 190 29.85 15.09 15.91
CA LEU A 190 30.05 16.42 15.33
C LEU A 190 29.56 16.39 13.89
N ASP A 191 28.35 16.88 13.62
CA ASP A 191 27.73 16.67 12.31
C ASP A 191 26.76 17.80 11.95
N ILE A 192 26.54 17.99 10.65
CA ILE A 192 25.50 18.85 10.09
C ILE A 192 24.75 18.05 9.03
N ARG A 193 23.43 18.23 8.93
CA ARG A 193 22.61 17.48 7.99
C ARG A 193 21.33 18.20 7.59
N ILE A 194 20.78 17.79 6.45
CA ILE A 194 19.39 18.10 6.08
C ILE A 194 18.48 17.11 6.81
N LYS A 195 17.80 17.57 7.86
CA LYS A 195 16.91 16.74 8.68
C LYS A 195 15.61 16.41 7.95
N ASP A 196 15.02 17.40 7.27
CA ASP A 196 13.79 17.23 6.49
C ASP A 196 13.71 18.26 5.36
N VAL A 197 12.83 17.99 4.40
CA VAL A 197 12.50 18.92 3.31
C VAL A 197 11.00 19.00 3.14
N VAL A 198 10.45 20.20 3.28
CA VAL A 198 9.04 20.48 3.09
C VAL A 198 8.84 21.14 1.72
N ASN A 199 8.09 20.46 0.85
CA ASN A 199 7.77 20.96 -0.49
C ASN A 199 6.38 20.50 -0.94
N ASN A 200 5.80 21.22 -1.89
CA ASN A 200 4.62 20.75 -2.61
C ASN A 200 5.02 19.61 -3.55
N ARG A 201 4.20 18.56 -3.63
CA ARG A 201 4.42 17.44 -4.57
C ARG A 201 4.15 17.82 -6.02
N ILE A 202 3.29 18.81 -6.23
CA ILE A 202 2.87 19.31 -7.54
C ILE A 202 3.10 20.82 -7.58
N ALA A 203 3.62 21.31 -8.70
CA ALA A 203 3.66 22.73 -9.01
C ALA A 203 3.29 22.99 -10.48
N TYR A 204 3.04 24.24 -10.83
CA TYR A 204 2.58 24.62 -12.16
C TYR A 204 3.72 25.20 -13.00
N LEU A 205 3.68 24.86 -14.28
CA LEU A 205 4.60 25.38 -15.28
C LEU A 205 4.67 26.91 -15.22
N GLY A 206 5.87 27.45 -15.00
CA GLY A 206 6.15 28.90 -14.98
C GLY A 206 5.84 29.63 -13.67
N ASN A 207 5.22 28.98 -12.68
CA ASN A 207 4.98 29.60 -11.36
C ASN A 207 6.16 29.41 -10.41
N GLU A 208 6.24 30.27 -9.39
CA GLU A 208 7.14 30.05 -8.25
C GLU A 208 6.49 29.12 -7.21
N PHE A 209 7.28 28.26 -6.59
CA PHE A 209 6.86 27.38 -5.50
C PHE A 209 7.95 27.25 -4.43
N PRO A 210 7.58 27.09 -3.15
CA PRO A 210 8.54 27.02 -2.06
C PRO A 210 9.14 25.61 -1.91
N ILE A 211 10.44 25.56 -1.60
CA ILE A 211 11.15 24.37 -1.10
C ILE A 211 11.84 24.79 0.20
N ARG A 212 11.43 24.19 1.32
CA ARG A 212 11.98 24.48 2.65
C ARG A 212 12.89 23.35 3.10
N ALA A 213 14.15 23.67 3.38
CA ALA A 213 15.10 22.73 3.97
C ALA A 213 15.20 22.93 5.48
N GLU A 214 15.03 21.88 6.26
CA GLU A 214 15.28 21.87 7.70
C GLU A 214 16.68 21.36 7.98
N ILE A 215 17.51 22.18 8.60
CA ILE A 215 18.92 21.88 8.84
C ILE A 215 19.13 21.68 10.33
N ALA A 216 19.81 20.60 10.68
CA ALA A 216 20.23 20.30 12.04
C ALA A 216 21.74 20.17 12.11
N ALA A 217 22.35 20.65 13.19
CA ALA A 217 23.79 20.46 13.44
C ALA A 217 24.08 20.26 14.93
N ASN A 218 25.05 19.40 15.23
CA ASN A 218 25.48 19.01 16.57
C ASN A 218 26.96 19.37 16.78
N GLY A 219 27.27 20.10 17.85
CA GLY A 219 28.64 20.41 18.28
C GLY A 219 29.45 21.35 17.35
N LEU A 220 28.81 21.94 16.33
CA LEU A 220 29.47 22.79 15.32
C LEU A 220 29.25 24.30 15.57
N ALA A 221 28.97 24.71 16.81
CA ALA A 221 28.78 26.12 17.19
C ALA A 221 29.95 27.01 16.74
N GLY A 222 29.64 28.18 16.19
CA GLY A 222 30.62 29.16 15.68
C GLY A 222 31.11 28.88 14.24
N LYS A 223 30.59 27.85 13.56
CA LYS A 223 30.83 27.59 12.15
C LYS A 223 29.75 28.21 11.28
N SER A 224 30.00 28.30 9.98
CA SER A 224 29.02 28.71 8.97
C SER A 224 29.12 27.81 7.76
N THR A 225 27.98 27.59 7.09
CA THR A 225 27.89 26.84 5.85
C THR A 225 26.97 27.52 4.85
N THR A 226 27.05 27.13 3.59
CA THR A 226 26.16 27.58 2.54
C THR A 226 25.20 26.46 2.15
N VAL A 227 23.92 26.77 2.09
CA VAL A 227 22.86 25.86 1.65
C VAL A 227 22.48 26.26 0.24
N THR A 228 22.51 25.31 -0.68
CA THR A 228 22.26 25.54 -2.10
C THR A 228 21.09 24.71 -2.59
N LEU A 229 20.23 25.31 -3.41
CA LEU A 229 19.23 24.60 -4.19
C LEU A 229 19.72 24.50 -5.62
N LYS A 230 19.82 23.27 -6.14
CA LYS A 230 20.24 22.96 -7.50
C LYS A 230 19.10 22.32 -8.29
N GLN A 231 19.11 22.51 -9.61
CA GLN A 231 18.27 21.76 -10.55
C GLN A 231 19.16 21.29 -11.69
N ASN A 232 19.13 19.99 -11.99
CA ASN A 232 20.00 19.36 -12.99
C ASN A 232 21.49 19.74 -12.82
N GLY A 233 21.96 19.81 -11.57
CA GLY A 233 23.34 20.17 -11.21
C GLY A 233 23.67 21.68 -11.21
N ARG A 234 22.79 22.56 -11.72
CA ARG A 234 22.99 24.01 -11.70
C ARG A 234 22.42 24.62 -10.44
N VAL A 235 23.19 25.46 -9.73
CA VAL A 235 22.73 26.23 -8.57
C VAL A 235 21.69 27.27 -9.04
N ILE A 236 20.48 27.18 -8.47
CA ILE A 236 19.39 28.14 -8.68
C ILE A 236 19.50 29.26 -7.64
N GLN A 237 19.65 28.87 -6.37
CA GLN A 237 19.65 29.80 -5.24
C GLN A 237 20.60 29.27 -4.15
N SER A 238 21.15 30.18 -3.35
CA SER A 238 22.10 29.88 -2.28
C SER A 238 21.87 30.80 -1.09
N GLN A 239 22.02 30.28 0.13
CA GLN A 239 21.87 31.01 1.38
C GLN A 239 22.96 30.63 2.38
N ASN A 240 23.53 31.62 3.08
CA ASN A 240 24.50 31.39 4.14
C ASN A 240 23.80 31.12 5.48
N VAL A 241 24.27 30.13 6.21
CA VAL A 241 23.74 29.70 7.51
C VAL A 241 24.86 29.69 8.54
N ALA A 242 24.74 30.55 9.55
CA ALA A 242 25.61 30.54 10.72
C ALA A 242 25.04 29.60 11.79
N ILE A 243 25.90 28.72 12.32
CA ILE A 243 25.59 27.76 13.38
C ILE A 243 25.91 28.44 14.71
N ASP A 244 24.88 28.95 15.38
CA ASP A 244 25.01 29.84 16.55
C ASP A 244 25.12 29.12 17.89
N ARG A 245 24.77 27.83 17.94
CA ARG A 245 24.70 27.01 19.16
C ARG A 245 25.08 25.56 18.89
N ALA A 246 25.32 24.79 19.95
CA ALA A 246 25.78 23.39 19.84
C ALA A 246 24.68 22.43 19.35
N ASP A 247 23.43 22.65 19.74
CA ASP A 247 22.24 21.94 19.23
C ASP A 247 21.46 22.89 18.32
N PHE A 248 21.84 22.92 17.04
CA PHE A 248 21.37 23.90 16.06
C PHE A 248 20.24 23.33 15.22
N PHE A 249 19.19 24.13 15.03
CA PHE A 249 18.10 23.86 14.09
C PHE A 249 17.68 25.14 13.37
N LYS A 250 17.54 25.09 12.05
CA LYS A 250 17.05 26.21 11.24
C LYS A 250 16.36 25.74 9.96
N ALA A 251 15.20 26.33 9.66
CA ALA A 251 14.55 26.20 8.37
C ALA A 251 15.03 27.27 7.38
N VAL A 252 15.30 26.87 6.14
CA VAL A 252 15.75 27.74 5.05
C VAL A 252 14.79 27.60 3.87
N ASP A 253 14.18 28.71 3.46
CA ASP A 253 13.18 28.75 2.40
C ASP A 253 13.78 29.15 1.05
N PHE A 254 13.61 28.32 0.04
CA PHE A 254 13.96 28.61 -1.36
C PHE A 254 12.70 28.78 -2.20
N LYS A 255 12.80 29.60 -3.25
CA LYS A 255 11.74 29.72 -4.26
C LYS A 255 12.26 29.19 -5.59
N ALA A 256 11.61 28.16 -6.10
CA ALA A 256 11.96 27.53 -7.37
C ALA A 256 10.86 27.79 -8.42
N THR A 257 11.24 27.73 -9.68
CA THR A 257 10.31 27.73 -10.81
C THR A 257 10.78 26.70 -11.84
N SER A 258 9.87 26.20 -12.66
CA SER A 258 10.21 25.29 -13.77
C SER A 258 9.45 25.67 -15.03
N THR A 259 10.16 25.71 -16.15
CA THR A 259 9.59 25.90 -17.49
C THR A 259 9.41 24.57 -18.24
N GLN A 260 9.64 23.44 -17.57
CA GLN A 260 9.49 22.10 -18.14
C GLN A 260 8.39 21.33 -17.40
N LYS A 261 7.47 20.73 -18.17
CA LYS A 261 6.41 19.86 -17.67
C LYS A 261 6.95 18.48 -17.26
N GLY A 262 6.28 17.86 -16.30
CA GLY A 262 6.59 16.56 -15.72
C GLY A 262 7.42 16.67 -14.45
N VAL A 263 7.74 15.54 -13.86
CA VAL A 263 8.58 15.41 -12.67
C VAL A 263 9.94 16.05 -12.92
N GLN A 264 10.27 17.02 -12.08
CA GLN A 264 11.55 17.71 -12.05
C GLN A 264 12.33 17.31 -10.81
N HIS A 265 13.63 17.15 -10.99
CA HIS A 265 14.59 16.82 -9.95
C HIS A 265 15.34 18.06 -9.48
N PHE A 266 15.21 18.35 -8.19
CA PHE A 266 15.94 19.37 -7.46
C PHE A 266 16.82 18.69 -6.41
N THR A 267 17.96 19.31 -6.10
CA THR A 267 18.89 18.82 -5.08
C THR A 267 19.20 19.94 -4.12
N LEU A 268 18.93 19.72 -2.83
CA LEU A 268 19.43 20.57 -1.75
C LEU A 268 20.79 20.06 -1.30
N GLU A 269 21.73 20.97 -1.09
CA GLU A 269 23.10 20.63 -0.69
C GLU A 269 23.64 21.65 0.32
N ILE A 270 24.15 21.13 1.44
CA ILE A 270 24.88 21.88 2.47
C ILE A 270 26.38 21.81 2.15
N GLY A 271 27.05 22.95 2.19
CA GLY A 271 28.51 23.01 2.07
C GLY A 271 29.20 22.28 3.22
N ALA A 272 30.24 21.50 2.90
CA ALA A 272 31.01 20.75 3.88
C ALA A 272 31.56 21.65 5.00
N VAL A 273 31.37 21.23 6.25
CA VAL A 273 31.91 21.91 7.44
C VAL A 273 33.12 21.12 7.99
N SER A 274 34.14 21.84 8.44
CA SER A 274 35.34 21.21 9.01
C SER A 274 34.99 20.39 10.26
N ARG A 275 35.46 19.13 10.30
CA ARG A 275 35.23 18.13 11.37
C ARG A 275 33.81 17.53 11.43
N GLU A 276 33.00 17.68 10.39
CA GLU A 276 31.76 16.92 10.27
C GLU A 276 32.05 15.41 10.11
N THR A 277 31.21 14.56 10.71
CA THR A 277 31.33 13.10 10.66
C THR A 277 30.91 12.55 9.30
N SER A 278 29.83 13.07 8.71
CA SER A 278 29.34 12.62 7.41
C SER A 278 29.12 13.77 6.44
N ARG A 279 29.34 13.49 5.15
CA ARG A 279 28.95 14.38 4.05
C ARG A 279 27.78 13.82 3.25
N ARG A 280 27.40 12.57 3.49
CA ARG A 280 26.33 11.89 2.73
C ARG A 280 24.96 12.48 3.05
N ASN A 281 24.78 12.94 4.28
CA ASN A 281 23.55 13.58 4.79
C ASN A 281 23.48 15.10 4.56
N ASN A 282 24.48 15.67 3.87
CA ASN A 282 24.47 17.07 3.45
C ASN A 282 23.68 17.29 2.17
N THR A 283 23.26 16.22 1.49
CA THR A 283 22.54 16.29 0.21
C THR A 283 21.18 15.64 0.33
N ARG A 284 20.15 16.27 -0.25
CA ARG A 284 18.80 15.72 -0.28
C ARG A 284 18.12 16.02 -1.62
N ASP A 285 17.64 14.96 -2.27
CA ASP A 285 16.91 15.07 -3.53
C ASP A 285 15.41 15.32 -3.30
N VAL A 286 14.85 16.17 -4.13
CA VAL A 286 13.47 16.65 -4.09
C VAL A 286 12.88 16.51 -5.48
N TYR A 287 11.75 15.82 -5.57
CA TYR A 287 11.04 15.59 -6.83
C TYR A 287 9.70 16.31 -6.79
N ILE A 288 9.41 17.11 -7.82
CA ILE A 288 8.19 17.91 -7.92
C ILE A 288 7.58 17.69 -9.30
N ASP A 289 6.31 17.27 -9.35
CA ASP A 289 5.59 17.11 -10.61
C ASP A 289 5.10 18.45 -11.13
N ILE A 290 5.64 18.88 -12.28
CA ILE A 290 5.27 20.13 -12.92
C ILE A 290 4.16 19.88 -13.93
N ILE A 291 2.94 20.26 -13.59
CA ILE A 291 1.80 20.11 -14.50
C ILE A 291 1.60 21.38 -15.32
N ASP A 292 1.15 21.17 -16.56
CA ASP A 292 0.86 22.23 -17.53
C ASP A 292 -0.62 22.58 -17.46
N GLY A 293 -0.90 23.87 -17.53
CA GLY A 293 -2.24 24.44 -17.60
C GLY A 293 -2.90 24.59 -16.23
N LYS A 294 -3.17 25.85 -15.86
CA LYS A 294 -4.33 26.15 -15.03
C LYS A 294 -5.60 25.78 -15.81
N GLN A 295 -6.63 25.26 -15.15
CA GLN A 295 -7.90 25.04 -15.82
C GLN A 295 -8.48 26.39 -16.24
N LYS A 296 -8.80 26.52 -17.53
CA LYS A 296 -9.27 27.79 -18.11
C LYS A 296 -10.77 27.88 -17.94
N ILE A 297 -11.22 28.88 -17.20
CA ILE A 297 -12.62 29.13 -16.91
C ILE A 297 -13.02 30.43 -17.60
N LEU A 298 -14.11 30.38 -18.37
CA LEU A 298 -14.77 31.58 -18.88
C LEU A 298 -16.00 31.87 -18.03
N LEU A 299 -16.06 33.06 -17.43
CA LEU A 299 -17.30 33.59 -16.86
C LEU A 299 -17.90 34.62 -17.83
N MET A 300 -18.95 34.21 -18.51
CA MET A 300 -19.72 35.05 -19.43
C MET A 300 -21.01 35.49 -18.75
N ALA A 301 -21.21 36.80 -18.63
CA ALA A 301 -22.37 37.39 -17.96
C ALA A 301 -23.10 38.36 -18.89
N LEU A 302 -24.42 38.48 -18.72
CA LEU A 302 -25.22 39.43 -19.49
C LEU A 302 -24.87 40.89 -19.12
N ALA A 303 -24.87 41.19 -17.82
CA ALA A 303 -24.71 42.54 -17.28
C ALA A 303 -23.86 42.56 -16.00
N PRO A 304 -23.30 43.72 -15.60
CA PRO A 304 -22.60 43.85 -14.33
C PRO A 304 -23.49 43.44 -13.16
N HIS A 305 -23.03 42.48 -12.36
CA HIS A 305 -23.78 41.95 -11.23
C HIS A 305 -22.83 41.58 -10.07
N PRO A 306 -23.19 41.80 -8.80
CA PRO A 306 -22.31 41.46 -7.66
C PRO A 306 -21.96 39.96 -7.57
N ASP A 307 -22.80 39.06 -8.09
CA ASP A 307 -22.48 37.62 -8.19
C ASP A 307 -21.20 37.37 -8.98
N ILE A 308 -20.91 38.18 -10.01
CA ILE A 308 -19.70 38.07 -10.82
C ILE A 308 -18.47 38.28 -9.95
N LYS A 309 -18.48 39.29 -9.09
CA LYS A 309 -17.37 39.58 -8.16
C LYS A 309 -17.20 38.45 -7.14
N SER A 310 -18.30 37.90 -6.65
CA SER A 310 -18.30 36.77 -5.72
C SER A 310 -17.70 35.52 -6.36
N LEU A 311 -18.17 35.13 -7.54
CA LEU A 311 -17.64 33.98 -8.28
C LEU A 311 -16.18 34.18 -8.68
N ARG A 312 -15.81 35.39 -9.12
CA ARG A 312 -14.42 35.75 -9.39
C ARG A 312 -13.54 35.48 -8.18
N SER A 313 -13.96 35.92 -6.98
CA SER A 313 -13.20 35.71 -5.74
C SER A 313 -13.06 34.22 -5.42
N VAL A 314 -14.14 33.44 -5.56
CA VAL A 314 -14.14 31.98 -5.33
C VAL A 314 -13.20 31.25 -6.29
N ILE A 315 -13.20 31.64 -7.56
CA ILE A 315 -12.38 31.03 -8.62
C ILE A 315 -10.91 31.44 -8.48
N GLU A 316 -10.62 32.73 -8.31
CA GLU A 316 -9.25 33.25 -8.19
C GLU A 316 -8.57 32.83 -6.88
N ALA A 317 -9.33 32.45 -5.85
CA ALA A 317 -8.80 31.84 -4.63
C ALA A 317 -8.11 30.48 -4.89
N ASN A 318 -8.45 29.80 -5.98
CA ASN A 318 -7.78 28.59 -6.40
C ASN A 318 -6.73 28.91 -7.48
N GLU A 319 -5.46 28.85 -7.11
CA GLU A 319 -4.33 29.16 -8.00
C GLU A 319 -4.28 28.26 -9.24
N ASN A 320 -5.00 27.13 -9.24
CA ASN A 320 -5.08 26.18 -10.33
C ASN A 320 -5.99 26.66 -11.47
N TYR A 321 -6.68 27.79 -11.34
CA TYR A 321 -7.63 28.32 -12.33
C TYR A 321 -7.12 29.59 -13.02
N GLU A 322 -7.34 29.68 -14.33
CA GLU A 322 -7.20 30.90 -15.13
C GLU A 322 -8.61 31.38 -15.48
N LEU A 323 -8.99 32.58 -15.05
CA LEU A 323 -10.34 33.12 -15.24
C LEU A 323 -10.35 34.25 -16.27
N ASP A 324 -11.13 34.06 -17.33
CA ASP A 324 -11.54 35.13 -18.24
C ASP A 324 -12.96 35.60 -17.89
N ILE A 325 -13.19 36.91 -17.85
CA ILE A 325 -14.51 37.49 -17.59
C ILE A 325 -14.96 38.29 -18.81
N ASN A 326 -16.17 38.02 -19.30
CA ASN A 326 -16.79 38.77 -20.39
C ASN A 326 -18.22 39.18 -20.01
N ILE A 327 -18.47 40.49 -19.98
CA ILE A 327 -19.79 41.06 -19.67
C ILE A 327 -20.38 41.65 -20.96
N LEU A 328 -21.40 40.99 -21.52
CA LEU A 328 -21.86 41.22 -22.90
C LEU A 328 -22.50 42.60 -23.12
N SER A 329 -23.14 43.18 -22.10
CA SER A 329 -23.70 44.54 -22.18
C SER A 329 -22.65 45.65 -22.26
N ILE A 330 -21.39 45.36 -21.88
CA ILE A 330 -20.27 46.32 -21.94
C ILE A 330 -19.30 45.96 -23.06
N SER A 331 -19.05 44.67 -23.26
CA SER A 331 -18.15 44.14 -24.29
C SER A 331 -18.94 43.30 -25.28
N THR A 332 -19.33 43.92 -26.40
CA THR A 332 -20.13 43.25 -27.45
C THR A 332 -19.34 42.21 -28.25
N THR A 333 -18.02 42.15 -28.08
CA THR A 333 -17.17 41.09 -28.64
C THR A 333 -17.11 39.93 -27.65
N PRO A 334 -17.84 38.83 -27.88
CA PRO A 334 -17.67 37.62 -27.10
C PRO A 334 -16.26 37.04 -27.35
N PRO A 335 -15.70 36.28 -26.39
CA PRO A 335 -14.38 35.66 -26.56
C PRO A 335 -14.36 34.80 -27.83
N ALA A 336 -13.21 34.73 -28.49
CA ALA A 336 -13.03 33.88 -29.64
C ALA A 336 -13.39 32.43 -29.25
N ALA A 337 -14.38 31.84 -29.93
CA ALA A 337 -14.85 30.48 -29.67
C ALA A 337 -13.76 29.39 -29.91
N THR A 338 -12.61 29.80 -30.43
CA THR A 338 -11.42 28.97 -30.64
C THR A 338 -10.52 28.86 -29.40
N LYS A 339 -10.70 29.67 -28.33
CA LYS A 339 -9.96 29.50 -27.07
C LYS A 339 -10.54 28.27 -26.33
N PRO A 340 -9.75 27.22 -26.04
CA PRO A 340 -10.26 26.04 -25.35
C PRO A 340 -10.43 26.35 -23.85
N TYR A 341 -11.67 26.43 -23.39
CA TYR A 341 -12.01 26.53 -21.97
C TYR A 341 -12.36 25.15 -21.41
N ASP A 342 -11.99 24.90 -20.16
CA ASP A 342 -12.34 23.70 -19.41
C ASP A 342 -13.72 23.82 -18.75
N LEU A 343 -14.20 25.04 -18.52
CA LEU A 343 -15.54 25.35 -18.01
C LEU A 343 -16.01 26.72 -18.52
N VAL A 344 -17.28 26.83 -18.87
CA VAL A 344 -17.96 28.11 -19.11
C VAL A 344 -19.09 28.32 -18.11
N ILE A 345 -19.02 29.40 -17.34
CA ILE A 345 -20.06 29.86 -16.42
C ILE A 345 -20.88 30.94 -17.13
N LEU A 346 -22.19 30.72 -17.20
CA LEU A 346 -23.16 31.55 -17.90
C LEU A 346 -24.05 32.24 -16.87
N HIS A 347 -23.80 33.52 -16.58
CA HIS A 347 -24.61 34.31 -15.64
C HIS A 347 -25.68 35.10 -16.38
N GLN A 348 -26.94 34.73 -16.15
CA GLN A 348 -28.13 35.27 -16.78
C GLN A 348 -28.15 35.19 -18.32
N ILE A 349 -27.52 34.15 -18.89
CA ILE A 349 -27.53 33.82 -20.31
C ILE A 349 -27.96 32.35 -20.45
N PRO A 350 -28.94 31.99 -21.30
CA PRO A 350 -29.54 32.79 -22.37
C PRO A 350 -30.48 33.89 -21.85
N ASN A 351 -30.68 34.91 -22.68
CA ASN A 351 -31.53 36.07 -22.37
C ASN A 351 -32.44 36.44 -23.55
N VAL A 352 -33.46 37.25 -23.26
CA VAL A 352 -34.47 37.69 -24.25
C VAL A 352 -33.91 38.67 -25.28
N LEU A 353 -32.81 39.37 -24.97
CA LEU A 353 -32.14 40.31 -25.89
C LEU A 353 -31.31 39.59 -26.97
N GLY A 354 -31.12 38.28 -26.86
CA GLY A 354 -30.36 37.50 -27.83
C GLY A 354 -28.84 37.56 -27.66
N LEU A 355 -28.32 38.38 -26.74
CA LEU A 355 -26.88 38.58 -26.55
C LEU A 355 -26.20 37.30 -26.06
N GLY A 356 -25.22 36.79 -26.79
CA GLY A 356 -24.45 35.60 -26.42
C GLY A 356 -25.19 34.26 -26.61
N ASN A 357 -26.45 34.25 -27.02
CA ASN A 357 -27.23 33.01 -27.21
C ASN A 357 -26.61 32.07 -28.27
N ALA A 358 -25.99 32.63 -29.32
CA ALA A 358 -25.31 31.85 -30.35
C ALA A 358 -24.02 31.17 -29.85
N GLN A 359 -23.38 31.73 -28.83
CA GLN A 359 -22.11 31.27 -28.27
C GLN A 359 -22.35 30.05 -27.37
N ILE A 360 -23.49 30.03 -26.65
CA ILE A 360 -23.91 28.84 -25.90
C ILE A 360 -23.98 27.63 -26.82
N ARG A 361 -24.59 27.77 -28.01
CA ARG A 361 -24.68 26.66 -28.98
C ARG A 361 -23.30 26.15 -29.39
N LYS A 362 -22.34 27.05 -29.63
CA LYS A 362 -20.95 26.67 -29.94
C LYS A 362 -20.29 25.89 -28.79
N PHE A 363 -20.52 26.28 -27.54
CA PHE A 363 -20.01 25.53 -26.38
C PHE A 363 -20.66 24.16 -26.23
N ILE A 364 -21.96 24.04 -26.52
CA ILE A 364 -22.67 22.76 -26.57
C ILE A 364 -22.11 21.86 -27.67
N ASP A 365 -21.93 22.38 -28.89
CA ASP A 365 -21.38 21.62 -30.02
C ASP A 365 -19.94 21.14 -29.73
N ALA A 366 -19.15 21.98 -29.04
CA ALA A 366 -17.81 21.66 -28.58
C ALA A 366 -17.78 20.76 -27.33
N LYS A 367 -18.94 20.38 -26.77
CA LYS A 367 -19.09 19.59 -25.54
C LYS A 367 -18.35 20.19 -24.34
N THR A 368 -18.20 21.52 -24.30
CA THR A 368 -17.53 22.24 -23.21
C THR A 368 -18.39 22.23 -21.97
N PRO A 369 -17.91 21.85 -20.77
CA PRO A 369 -18.71 21.90 -19.55
C PRO A 369 -19.36 23.27 -19.30
N LEU A 370 -20.63 23.29 -18.90
CA LEU A 370 -21.42 24.52 -18.72
C LEU A 370 -22.00 24.63 -17.32
N PHE A 371 -21.91 25.82 -16.73
CA PHE A 371 -22.64 26.16 -15.50
C PHE A 371 -23.60 27.32 -15.75
N PHE A 372 -24.90 27.04 -15.76
CA PHE A 372 -25.94 28.06 -15.91
C PHE A 372 -26.33 28.64 -14.56
N ILE A 373 -26.27 29.97 -14.44
CA ILE A 373 -26.83 30.72 -13.31
C ILE A 373 -27.98 31.55 -13.85
N LEU A 374 -29.20 31.12 -13.53
CA LEU A 374 -30.42 31.77 -13.97
C LEU A 374 -30.80 32.91 -13.01
N GLY A 375 -31.41 33.96 -13.54
CA GLY A 375 -31.88 35.10 -12.76
C GLY A 375 -33.02 35.82 -13.46
N ASN A 376 -33.34 37.02 -13.02
CA ASN A 376 -34.53 37.74 -13.51
C ASN A 376 -34.43 38.16 -14.99
N GLN A 377 -33.24 38.22 -15.58
CA GLN A 377 -33.01 38.55 -17.00
C GLN A 377 -32.84 37.31 -17.88
N SER A 378 -32.87 36.11 -17.30
CA SER A 378 -32.74 34.86 -18.05
C SER A 378 -33.98 34.56 -18.88
N ALA A 379 -33.77 34.14 -20.12
CA ALA A 379 -34.82 33.57 -20.96
C ALA A 379 -35.03 32.09 -20.56
N VAL A 380 -35.80 31.85 -19.50
CA VAL A 380 -36.06 30.51 -18.95
C VAL A 380 -36.54 29.50 -20.00
N PRO A 381 -37.48 29.82 -20.91
CA PRO A 381 -37.88 28.89 -21.97
C PRO A 381 -36.73 28.47 -22.89
N LEU A 382 -35.82 29.39 -23.21
CA LEU A 382 -34.65 29.08 -24.03
C LEU A 382 -33.63 28.27 -23.23
N ALA A 383 -33.43 28.60 -21.95
CA ALA A 383 -32.55 27.84 -21.05
C ALA A 383 -32.99 26.36 -20.95
N ASN A 384 -34.28 26.09 -20.81
CA ASN A 384 -34.84 24.72 -20.77
C ASN A 384 -34.42 23.89 -22.00
N SER A 385 -34.35 24.50 -23.18
CA SER A 385 -33.95 23.80 -24.42
C SER A 385 -32.44 23.53 -24.53
N LEU A 386 -31.61 24.31 -23.83
CA LEU A 386 -30.15 24.29 -23.98
C LEU A 386 -29.44 23.46 -22.90
N ASN A 387 -29.90 23.52 -21.64
CA ASN A 387 -29.17 22.92 -20.52
C ASN A 387 -29.43 21.40 -20.34
N ARG A 388 -30.56 20.88 -20.85
CA ARG A 388 -30.95 19.44 -20.79
C ARG A 388 -30.82 18.76 -19.41
N SER A 389 -30.82 19.54 -18.34
CA SER A 389 -30.62 19.09 -16.95
C SER A 389 -31.84 19.46 -16.08
N LEU A 390 -32.31 20.69 -16.21
CA LEU A 390 -33.44 21.25 -15.47
C LEU A 390 -34.41 21.96 -16.42
N THR A 391 -35.69 21.61 -16.31
CA THR A 391 -36.80 22.28 -16.99
C THR A 391 -37.65 23.02 -15.98
N ILE A 392 -37.80 24.33 -16.16
CA ILE A 392 -38.64 25.18 -15.32
C ILE A 392 -39.86 25.63 -16.14
N ASN A 393 -41.04 25.14 -15.77
CA ASN A 393 -42.31 25.50 -16.38
C ASN A 393 -42.87 26.74 -15.67
N THR A 394 -42.59 27.90 -16.24
CA THR A 394 -43.04 29.20 -15.72
C THR A 394 -44.41 29.58 -16.30
N ALA A 395 -45.36 29.97 -15.46
CA ALA A 395 -46.68 30.45 -15.91
C ALA A 395 -46.69 31.97 -16.21
N SER A 396 -45.72 32.72 -15.65
CA SER A 396 -45.56 34.17 -15.79
C SER A 396 -44.08 34.54 -15.55
N ASN A 397 -43.69 35.81 -15.77
CA ASN A 397 -42.35 36.33 -15.42
C ASN A 397 -42.21 36.66 -13.91
N GLN A 398 -43.01 36.02 -13.04
CA GLN A 398 -42.90 36.21 -11.60
C GLN A 398 -41.69 35.45 -11.03
N THR A 399 -41.22 35.95 -9.90
CA THR A 399 -40.05 35.41 -9.19
C THR A 399 -40.40 35.17 -7.74
N ASP A 400 -39.87 34.09 -7.17
CA ASP A 400 -39.95 33.78 -5.75
C ASP A 400 -38.65 34.09 -5.02
N LYS A 401 -38.75 34.26 -3.70
CA LYS A 401 -37.60 34.30 -2.79
C LYS A 401 -37.53 32.99 -2.02
N VAL A 402 -36.46 32.22 -2.24
CA VAL A 402 -36.29 30.89 -1.65
C VAL A 402 -34.96 30.76 -0.92
N THR A 403 -35.00 30.10 0.23
CA THR A 403 -33.81 29.74 1.00
C THR A 403 -33.24 28.43 0.48
N ALA A 404 -31.91 28.28 0.48
CA ALA A 404 -31.27 27.04 0.07
C ALA A 404 -31.26 26.02 1.21
N ARG A 405 -31.53 24.76 0.86
CA ARG A 405 -31.38 23.63 1.77
C ARG A 405 -30.57 22.54 1.08
N PHE A 406 -29.52 22.06 1.72
CA PHE A 406 -28.70 20.98 1.17
C PHE A 406 -29.49 19.66 1.05
N ASN A 407 -29.28 18.92 -0.04
CA ASN A 407 -29.81 17.57 -0.21
C ASN A 407 -28.86 16.54 0.42
N PRO A 408 -29.18 15.93 1.58
CA PRO A 408 -28.31 14.95 2.22
C PRO A 408 -28.14 13.65 1.41
N ALA A 409 -29.00 13.40 0.42
CA ALA A 409 -28.87 12.25 -0.48
C ALA A 409 -27.85 12.47 -1.62
N PHE A 410 -27.33 13.68 -1.80
CA PHE A 410 -26.32 13.97 -2.81
C PHE A 410 -24.95 13.43 -2.38
N GLN A 411 -24.39 12.49 -3.15
CA GLN A 411 -23.14 11.79 -2.80
C GLN A 411 -22.00 11.98 -3.81
N GLN A 412 -22.23 12.64 -4.95
CA GLN A 412 -21.19 12.81 -5.98
C GLN A 412 -20.02 13.70 -5.51
N LEU A 413 -20.25 14.61 -4.55
CA LEU A 413 -19.19 15.42 -3.93
C LEU A 413 -19.24 15.24 -2.42
N ASN A 414 -18.06 15.07 -1.82
CA ASN A 414 -17.92 14.99 -0.38
C ASN A 414 -18.09 16.38 0.23
N PHE A 415 -19.22 16.65 0.87
CA PHE A 415 -19.47 17.88 1.63
C PHE A 415 -19.59 17.58 3.11
N ASP A 416 -19.14 18.52 3.95
CA ASP A 416 -19.48 18.51 5.37
C ASP A 416 -20.95 18.93 5.54
N THR A 417 -21.80 17.93 5.79
CA THR A 417 -23.25 18.10 5.88
C THR A 417 -23.65 18.99 7.06
N GLU A 418 -22.86 19.03 8.13
CA GLU A 418 -23.11 19.90 9.28
C GLU A 418 -22.84 21.36 8.95
N SER A 419 -21.70 21.66 8.30
CA SER A 419 -21.37 23.02 7.86
C SER A 419 -22.42 23.58 6.88
N LEU A 420 -22.96 22.76 5.98
CA LEU A 420 -23.95 23.20 4.98
C LEU A 420 -25.32 23.57 5.57
N LYS A 421 -25.60 23.27 6.85
CA LYS A 421 -26.83 23.75 7.51
C LYS A 421 -26.89 25.27 7.60
N ILE A 422 -25.76 25.97 7.50
CA ILE A 422 -25.72 27.44 7.48
C ILE A 422 -26.50 28.00 6.28
N LEU A 423 -26.61 27.27 5.16
CA LEU A 423 -27.34 27.70 3.97
C LEU A 423 -28.82 28.05 4.28
N GLU A 424 -29.42 27.38 5.27
CA GLU A 424 -30.79 27.67 5.70
C GLU A 424 -30.94 28.98 6.49
N ARG A 425 -29.82 29.61 6.87
CA ARG A 425 -29.75 30.90 7.57
C ARG A 425 -29.24 32.02 6.66
N LEU A 426 -28.86 31.72 5.42
CA LEU A 426 -28.41 32.70 4.45
C LEU A 426 -29.59 33.37 3.75
N PRO A 427 -29.40 34.57 3.16
CA PRO A 427 -30.47 35.31 2.52
C PRO A 427 -31.09 34.54 1.34
N PRO A 428 -32.40 34.67 1.09
CA PRO A 428 -33.06 33.93 0.03
C PRO A 428 -32.65 34.40 -1.36
N LEU A 429 -32.45 33.46 -2.29
CA LEU A 429 -32.18 33.74 -3.70
C LEU A 429 -33.46 34.11 -4.45
N SER A 430 -33.31 34.91 -5.51
CA SER A 430 -34.39 35.16 -6.47
C SER A 430 -34.44 34.04 -7.49
N VAL A 431 -35.58 33.34 -7.62
CA VAL A 431 -35.76 32.22 -8.54
C VAL A 431 -37.00 32.42 -9.42
N PRO A 432 -37.07 31.88 -10.65
CA PRO A 432 -38.29 31.91 -11.45
C PRO A 432 -39.45 31.16 -10.78
N PHE A 433 -40.65 31.75 -10.79
CA PHE A 433 -41.84 31.08 -10.26
C PHE A 433 -42.33 30.00 -11.24
N GLY A 434 -42.48 28.76 -10.76
CA GLY A 434 -42.97 27.67 -11.59
C GLY A 434 -42.76 26.26 -11.03
N GLU A 435 -42.98 25.29 -11.91
CA GLU A 435 -42.75 23.86 -11.65
C GLU A 435 -41.41 23.40 -12.22
N TYR A 436 -40.66 22.64 -11.42
CA TYR A 436 -39.27 22.29 -11.67
C TYR A 436 -39.16 20.79 -11.92
N ASN A 437 -38.72 20.40 -13.11
CA ASN A 437 -38.59 19.00 -13.51
C ASN A 437 -37.14 18.68 -13.86
N LEU A 438 -36.60 17.61 -13.26
CA LEU A 438 -35.26 17.12 -13.53
C LEU A 438 -35.24 16.25 -14.78
N SER A 439 -34.17 16.37 -15.56
CA SER A 439 -33.87 15.47 -16.67
C SER A 439 -33.12 14.23 -16.18
N SER A 440 -33.14 13.14 -16.96
CA SER A 440 -32.44 11.89 -16.62
C SER A 440 -30.95 12.12 -16.35
N GLY A 441 -30.41 11.42 -15.34
CA GLY A 441 -29.00 11.52 -14.94
C GLY A 441 -28.59 12.82 -14.22
N THR A 442 -29.58 13.64 -13.84
CA THR A 442 -29.35 14.88 -13.09
C THR A 442 -29.61 14.66 -11.60
N GLU A 443 -28.67 15.08 -10.75
CA GLU A 443 -28.81 15.05 -9.30
C GLU A 443 -29.00 16.46 -8.72
N THR A 444 -29.74 16.55 -7.61
CA THR A 444 -29.99 17.82 -6.92
C THR A 444 -29.02 17.99 -5.76
N ILE A 445 -28.26 19.08 -5.76
CA ILE A 445 -27.34 19.48 -4.68
C ILE A 445 -28.10 20.28 -3.62
N LEU A 446 -28.89 21.27 -4.05
CA LEU A 446 -29.67 22.13 -3.17
C LEU A 446 -31.15 22.07 -3.54
N PHE A 447 -32.03 21.98 -2.54
CA PHE A 447 -33.46 22.18 -2.65
C PHE A 447 -33.87 23.60 -2.26
N GLN A 448 -35.05 24.01 -2.73
CA GLN A 448 -35.69 25.25 -2.35
C GLN A 448 -36.49 25.08 -1.05
N LYS A 449 -36.37 26.06 -0.15
CA LYS A 449 -37.19 26.19 1.06
C LYS A 449 -37.93 27.52 1.01
N VAL A 450 -39.25 27.48 1.11
CA VAL A 450 -40.13 28.67 1.02
C VAL A 450 -40.65 28.99 2.41
N GLY A 451 -40.10 30.02 3.04
CA GLY A 451 -40.34 30.30 4.45
C GLY A 451 -39.92 29.12 5.34
N THR A 452 -40.87 28.50 6.03
CA THR A 452 -40.65 27.30 6.85
C THR A 452 -40.89 25.99 6.09
N LEU A 453 -41.45 26.04 4.88
CA LEU A 453 -41.80 24.86 4.11
C LEU A 453 -40.60 24.32 3.33
N ASN A 454 -40.21 23.09 3.68
CA ASN A 454 -39.22 22.32 2.95
C ASN A 454 -39.84 21.72 1.68
N THR A 455 -39.38 22.16 0.51
CA THR A 455 -39.87 21.64 -0.78
C THR A 455 -38.88 20.63 -1.38
N GLN A 456 -39.35 19.87 -2.38
CA GLN A 456 -38.50 19.03 -3.24
C GLN A 456 -38.12 19.75 -4.55
N LYS A 457 -38.42 21.05 -4.69
CA LYS A 457 -38.05 21.81 -5.88
C LYS A 457 -36.53 22.00 -5.90
N PRO A 458 -35.82 21.61 -6.98
CA PRO A 458 -34.38 21.79 -7.09
C PRO A 458 -34.00 23.26 -7.22
N LEU A 459 -32.92 23.66 -6.55
CA LEU A 459 -32.30 24.98 -6.63
C LEU A 459 -30.96 24.93 -7.38
N LEU A 460 -30.12 23.96 -7.05
CA LEU A 460 -28.83 23.71 -7.69
C LEU A 460 -28.76 22.24 -8.09
N VAL A 461 -28.50 21.98 -9.36
CA VAL A 461 -28.42 20.62 -9.91
C VAL A 461 -27.13 20.40 -10.68
N LEU A 462 -26.73 19.14 -10.80
CA LEU A 462 -25.54 18.69 -11.50
C LEU A 462 -25.86 17.45 -12.34
N ASN A 463 -25.48 17.49 -13.61
CA ASN A 463 -25.55 16.35 -14.53
C ASN A 463 -24.13 16.01 -15.00
N THR A 464 -23.67 14.82 -14.62
CA THR A 464 -22.35 14.26 -14.96
C THR A 464 -22.45 12.99 -15.79
N SER A 465 -23.66 12.49 -16.09
CA SER A 465 -23.86 11.23 -16.80
C SER A 465 -23.75 11.34 -18.32
N GLY A 466 -23.82 12.56 -18.87
CA GLY A 466 -23.72 12.82 -20.30
C GLY A 466 -22.29 13.08 -20.78
N GLU A 467 -22.10 13.19 -22.10
CA GLU A 467 -20.79 13.54 -22.67
C GLU A 467 -20.31 14.96 -22.32
N GLN A 468 -21.22 15.82 -21.83
CA GLN A 468 -20.98 17.19 -21.41
C GLN A 468 -21.51 17.35 -19.99
N LYS A 469 -20.65 17.78 -19.06
CA LYS A 469 -21.06 18.07 -17.68
C LYS A 469 -21.78 19.40 -17.61
N ILE A 470 -22.94 19.42 -16.97
CA ILE A 470 -23.78 20.62 -16.86
C ILE A 470 -24.23 20.82 -15.43
N ALA A 471 -24.15 22.05 -14.92
CA ALA A 471 -24.79 22.46 -13.69
C ALA A 471 -25.78 23.60 -13.95
N VAL A 472 -26.84 23.66 -13.14
CA VAL A 472 -27.83 24.76 -13.21
C VAL A 472 -28.14 25.23 -11.79
N LEU A 473 -27.83 26.49 -11.51
CA LEU A 473 -28.34 27.24 -10.37
C LEU A 473 -29.56 28.03 -10.84
N ALA A 474 -30.73 27.70 -10.34
CA ALA A 474 -31.99 28.30 -10.77
C ALA A 474 -32.31 29.63 -10.09
N GLY A 475 -31.29 30.41 -9.71
CA GLY A 475 -31.46 31.70 -9.07
C GLY A 475 -30.19 32.54 -8.95
N GLU A 476 -30.40 33.81 -8.59
CA GLU A 476 -29.35 34.81 -8.41
C GLU A 476 -29.33 35.40 -7.00
N GLY A 477 -28.19 35.98 -6.62
CA GLY A 477 -27.98 36.57 -5.29
C GLY A 477 -26.96 35.85 -4.40
N ILE A 478 -26.13 34.96 -4.97
CA ILE A 478 -25.08 34.23 -4.26
C ILE A 478 -24.05 35.15 -3.58
N TRP A 479 -23.92 36.40 -4.03
CA TRP A 479 -23.10 37.40 -3.34
C TRP A 479 -23.57 37.69 -1.92
N GLN A 480 -24.87 37.60 -1.65
CA GLN A 480 -25.45 37.83 -0.33
C GLN A 480 -25.11 36.69 0.62
N TRP A 481 -25.00 35.46 0.09
CA TRP A 481 -24.58 34.29 0.86
C TRP A 481 -23.18 34.46 1.43
N ARG A 482 -22.20 34.86 0.59
CA ARG A 482 -20.81 35.09 1.04
C ARG A 482 -20.70 36.22 2.07
N GLN A 483 -21.51 37.28 1.92
CA GLN A 483 -21.50 38.41 2.86
C GLN A 483 -22.13 38.05 4.20
N GLU A 484 -23.26 37.35 4.18
CA GLU A 484 -23.96 36.93 5.39
C GLU A 484 -23.18 35.84 6.14
N GLU A 485 -22.57 34.89 5.44
CA GLU A 485 -21.70 33.90 6.07
C GLU A 485 -20.53 34.58 6.81
N PHE A 486 -19.90 35.58 6.17
CA PHE A 486 -18.83 36.35 6.79
C PHE A 486 -19.32 37.13 8.02
N ALA A 487 -20.50 37.74 7.95
CA ALA A 487 -21.09 38.44 9.09
C ALA A 487 -21.37 37.51 10.28
N GLN A 488 -21.74 36.25 10.02
CA GLN A 488 -22.05 35.27 11.07
C GLN A 488 -20.82 34.53 11.61
N THR A 489 -19.78 34.33 10.79
CA THR A 489 -18.68 33.41 11.10
C THR A 489 -17.27 34.01 11.00
N ASN A 490 -17.14 35.25 10.52
CA ASN A 490 -15.88 35.88 10.09
C ASN A 490 -15.13 35.09 8.99
N LYS A 491 -15.81 34.17 8.31
CA LYS A 491 -15.26 33.29 7.25
C LYS A 491 -16.24 33.17 6.09
N GLN A 492 -15.77 32.65 4.96
CA GLN A 492 -16.56 32.39 3.75
C GLN A 492 -16.42 30.94 3.28
N ASP A 493 -15.96 30.06 4.17
CA ASP A 493 -15.46 28.73 3.84
C ASP A 493 -16.57 27.83 3.28
N VAL A 494 -17.81 27.92 3.79
CA VAL A 494 -18.90 27.02 3.40
C VAL A 494 -19.40 27.33 1.99
N VAL A 495 -19.70 28.59 1.70
CA VAL A 495 -20.15 29.00 0.37
C VAL A 495 -19.03 28.83 -0.65
N ASP A 496 -17.79 29.20 -0.30
CA ASP A 496 -16.64 29.06 -1.19
C ASP A 496 -16.36 27.57 -1.49
N ASN A 497 -16.39 26.69 -0.48
CA ASN A 497 -16.18 25.25 -0.67
C ASN A 497 -17.24 24.61 -1.57
N LEU A 498 -18.52 25.01 -1.42
CA LEU A 498 -19.62 24.52 -2.26
C LEU A 498 -19.35 24.80 -3.74
N PHE A 499 -19.06 26.05 -4.09
CA PHE A 499 -18.83 26.45 -5.47
C PHE A 499 -17.48 25.98 -6.00
N GLN A 500 -16.43 25.94 -5.19
CA GLN A 500 -15.13 25.40 -5.59
C GLN A 500 -15.23 23.93 -5.99
N LYS A 501 -15.91 23.09 -5.21
CA LYS A 501 -16.11 21.66 -5.55
C LYS A 501 -17.00 21.48 -6.77
N LEU A 502 -18.02 22.32 -6.94
CA LEU A 502 -18.85 22.32 -8.15
C LEU A 502 -18.02 22.68 -9.39
N ILE A 503 -17.22 23.74 -9.33
CA ILE A 503 -16.35 24.16 -10.42
C ILE A 503 -15.33 23.05 -10.73
N GLN A 504 -14.73 22.46 -9.71
CA GLN A 504 -13.77 21.37 -9.85
C GLN A 504 -14.36 20.16 -10.59
N VAL A 505 -15.55 19.69 -10.21
CA VAL A 505 -16.13 18.52 -10.89
C VAL A 505 -16.48 18.81 -12.35
N LEU A 506 -16.91 20.04 -12.65
CA LEU A 506 -17.24 20.48 -13.99
C LEU A 506 -16.01 20.64 -14.88
N SER A 507 -14.90 21.17 -14.36
CA SER A 507 -13.67 21.44 -15.13
C SER A 507 -12.79 20.21 -15.33
N LEU A 508 -13.01 19.12 -14.59
CA LEU A 508 -12.26 17.87 -14.75
C LEU A 508 -12.59 17.19 -16.09
N ARG A 509 -11.58 17.00 -16.94
CA ARG A 509 -11.69 16.23 -18.18
C ARG A 509 -11.68 14.73 -17.89
N GLU A 510 -12.61 13.99 -18.50
CA GLU A 510 -12.61 12.52 -18.42
C GLU A 510 -11.53 11.91 -19.32
N ASP A 511 -10.83 10.91 -18.79
CA ASP A 511 -9.80 10.18 -19.53
C ASP A 511 -10.42 9.04 -20.36
N LYS A 512 -10.70 9.33 -21.63
CA LYS A 512 -11.28 8.39 -22.60
C LYS A 512 -10.26 7.43 -23.24
N ARG A 513 -9.01 7.37 -22.75
CA ARG A 513 -8.00 6.46 -23.30
C ARG A 513 -8.39 5.00 -23.07
N LYS A 514 -8.40 4.22 -24.16
CA LYS A 514 -8.66 2.77 -24.18
C LYS A 514 -7.45 1.93 -23.79
N PHE A 515 -6.24 2.49 -23.87
CA PHE A 515 -5.00 1.86 -23.45
C PHE A 515 -4.36 2.69 -22.34
N ARG A 516 -4.21 2.08 -21.16
CA ARG A 516 -3.65 2.74 -19.98
C ARG A 516 -2.57 1.86 -19.39
N VAL A 517 -1.42 2.45 -19.16
CA VAL A 517 -0.32 1.82 -18.41
C VAL A 517 0.22 2.87 -17.46
N TYR A 518 0.21 2.56 -16.17
CA TYR A 518 0.64 3.47 -15.13
C TYR A 518 1.22 2.71 -13.94
N PRO A 519 2.21 3.28 -13.26
CA PRO A 519 2.72 2.68 -12.04
C PRO A 519 1.65 2.79 -10.94
N THR A 520 1.60 1.82 -10.03
CA THR A 520 0.62 1.82 -8.93
C THR A 520 0.81 2.99 -7.96
N ARG A 521 2.03 3.53 -7.91
CA ARG A 521 2.41 4.74 -7.19
C ARG A 521 3.33 5.57 -8.09
N ASN A 522 3.40 6.87 -7.88
CA ASN A 522 4.32 7.73 -8.65
C ASN A 522 5.71 7.81 -8.01
N GLU A 523 5.88 7.26 -6.80
CA GLU A 523 7.12 7.26 -6.04
C GLU A 523 7.34 5.89 -5.40
N PHE A 524 8.58 5.41 -5.48
CA PHE A 524 9.07 4.15 -4.94
C PHE A 524 10.41 4.40 -4.26
N GLU A 525 10.84 3.46 -3.43
CA GLU A 525 12.16 3.53 -2.80
C GLU A 525 13.17 2.65 -3.55
N ALA A 526 14.44 3.01 -3.49
CA ALA A 526 15.52 2.22 -4.07
C ALA A 526 15.51 0.79 -3.48
N GLY A 527 15.58 -0.22 -4.34
CA GLY A 527 15.46 -1.63 -3.96
C GLY A 527 14.02 -2.16 -3.90
N GLU A 528 13.01 -1.29 -3.92
CA GLU A 528 11.61 -1.69 -4.03
C GLU A 528 11.27 -2.16 -5.46
N GLN A 529 10.25 -3.03 -5.57
CA GLN A 529 9.69 -3.41 -6.87
C GLN A 529 8.72 -2.34 -7.36
N VAL A 530 8.98 -1.81 -8.55
CA VAL A 530 8.07 -0.90 -9.24
C VAL A 530 6.99 -1.71 -9.93
N THR A 531 5.75 -1.55 -9.49
CA THR A 531 4.59 -2.24 -10.06
C THR A 531 3.86 -1.35 -11.04
N PHE A 532 3.67 -1.82 -12.28
CA PHE A 532 2.81 -1.22 -13.29
C PHE A 532 1.46 -1.92 -13.35
N GLN A 533 0.40 -1.16 -13.54
CA GLN A 533 -0.94 -1.63 -13.86
C GLN A 533 -1.25 -1.32 -15.33
N THR A 534 -1.82 -2.30 -16.02
CA THR A 534 -2.29 -2.17 -17.40
C THR A 534 -3.80 -2.31 -17.44
N GLU A 535 -4.45 -1.45 -18.20
CA GLU A 535 -5.87 -1.56 -18.56
C GLU A 535 -6.02 -1.39 -20.07
N ILE A 536 -6.74 -2.30 -20.70
CA ILE A 536 -7.00 -2.27 -22.13
C ILE A 536 -8.49 -2.49 -22.36
N TYR A 537 -9.10 -1.62 -23.16
CA TYR A 537 -10.53 -1.63 -23.43
C TYR A 537 -10.81 -1.71 -24.93
N ASN A 538 -11.92 -2.35 -25.30
CA ASN A 538 -12.44 -2.33 -26.66
C ASN A 538 -13.26 -1.04 -26.95
N ASP A 539 -13.87 -0.95 -28.13
CA ASP A 539 -14.62 0.25 -28.56
C ASP A 539 -15.88 0.54 -27.74
N ILE A 540 -16.39 -0.47 -27.02
CA ILE A 540 -17.54 -0.36 -26.12
C ILE A 540 -17.12 -0.31 -24.64
N TYR A 541 -15.83 -0.07 -24.36
CA TYR A 541 -15.25 0.04 -23.02
C TYR A 541 -15.32 -1.24 -22.16
N GLU A 542 -15.39 -2.41 -22.78
CA GLU A 542 -15.18 -3.67 -22.06
C GLU A 542 -13.70 -4.02 -21.99
N PRO A 543 -13.21 -4.53 -20.85
CA PRO A 543 -11.82 -4.91 -20.69
C PRO A 543 -11.47 -6.08 -21.60
N ILE A 544 -10.31 -5.99 -22.27
CA ILE A 544 -9.76 -7.05 -23.12
C ILE A 544 -8.39 -7.48 -22.62
N PHE A 545 -8.07 -8.76 -22.83
CA PHE A 545 -6.85 -9.41 -22.35
C PHE A 545 -6.15 -10.17 -23.48
N GLY A 546 -4.88 -10.53 -23.26
CA GLY A 546 -4.04 -11.28 -24.20
C GLY A 546 -3.23 -10.42 -25.17
N GLN A 547 -3.22 -9.10 -24.98
CA GLN A 547 -2.42 -8.18 -25.81
C GLN A 547 -1.00 -8.10 -25.27
N GLU A 548 -0.03 -8.14 -26.17
CA GLU A 548 1.38 -7.89 -25.86
C GLU A 548 1.59 -6.39 -25.62
N VAL A 549 2.18 -6.06 -24.47
CA VAL A 549 2.55 -4.71 -24.07
C VAL A 549 4.07 -4.60 -24.07
N LYS A 550 4.58 -3.62 -24.82
CA LYS A 550 6.00 -3.24 -24.81
C LYS A 550 6.16 -2.02 -23.92
N LEU A 551 6.99 -2.11 -22.88
CA LEU A 551 7.25 -1.06 -21.91
C LEU A 551 8.72 -0.67 -21.96
N ASP A 552 8.98 0.54 -22.44
CA ASP A 552 10.30 1.16 -22.46
C ASP A 552 10.42 2.11 -21.28
N ILE A 553 11.49 1.98 -20.49
CA ILE A 553 11.78 2.83 -19.32
C ILE A 553 13.15 3.46 -19.50
N ILE A 554 13.25 4.77 -19.32
CA ILE A 554 14.46 5.57 -19.51
C ILE A 554 14.73 6.34 -18.22
N ASP A 555 15.93 6.22 -17.65
CA ASP A 555 16.35 7.02 -16.49
C ASP A 555 16.81 8.44 -16.89
N GLU A 556 17.09 9.30 -15.90
CA GLU A 556 17.59 10.66 -16.13
C GLU A 556 18.93 10.71 -16.88
N LYS A 557 19.74 9.64 -16.79
CA LYS A 557 21.04 9.52 -17.46
C LYS A 557 20.90 9.01 -18.89
N GLY A 558 19.67 8.75 -19.36
CA GLY A 558 19.36 8.25 -20.69
C GLY A 558 19.53 6.74 -20.86
N LYS A 559 19.72 5.97 -19.78
CA LYS A 559 19.82 4.51 -19.83
C LYS A 559 18.42 3.92 -20.01
N ALA A 560 18.20 3.29 -21.15
CA ALA A 560 16.94 2.62 -21.47
C ALA A 560 16.93 1.17 -21.00
N ARG A 561 15.78 0.69 -20.54
CA ARG A 561 15.46 -0.72 -20.30
C ARG A 561 14.12 -1.03 -20.97
N GLN A 562 14.07 -2.14 -21.69
CA GLN A 562 12.88 -2.56 -22.42
C GLN A 562 12.32 -3.85 -21.81
N PHE A 563 11.01 -3.89 -21.62
CA PHE A 563 10.28 -5.03 -21.10
C PHE A 563 9.11 -5.36 -22.03
N THR A 564 8.79 -6.64 -22.14
CA THR A 564 7.62 -7.12 -22.88
C THR A 564 6.84 -8.08 -21.99
N TYR A 565 5.53 -7.87 -21.87
CA TYR A 565 4.64 -8.73 -21.10
C TYR A 565 3.25 -8.80 -21.72
N THR A 566 2.51 -9.85 -21.40
CA THR A 566 1.12 -10.02 -21.85
C THR A 566 0.18 -9.62 -20.73
N HIS A 567 -0.77 -8.74 -21.02
CA HIS A 567 -1.81 -8.37 -20.07
C HIS A 567 -2.84 -9.51 -19.93
N THR A 568 -2.95 -10.11 -18.74
CA THR A 568 -3.94 -11.17 -18.44
C THR A 568 -4.83 -10.77 -17.27
N ALA A 569 -6.03 -11.37 -17.19
CA ALA A 569 -6.96 -11.12 -16.08
C ALA A 569 -6.41 -11.59 -14.72
N GLU A 570 -5.57 -12.62 -14.72
CA GLU A 570 -4.96 -13.20 -13.52
C GLU A 570 -3.76 -12.39 -13.00
N SER A 571 -3.03 -11.73 -13.91
CA SER A 571 -1.86 -10.88 -13.57
C SER A 571 -1.97 -9.52 -14.26
N PRO A 572 -2.85 -8.62 -13.79
CA PRO A 572 -3.00 -7.28 -14.35
C PRO A 572 -1.79 -6.37 -14.05
N ARG A 573 -0.87 -6.83 -13.18
CA ARG A 573 0.28 -6.08 -12.69
C ARG A 573 1.59 -6.66 -13.23
N PHE A 574 2.52 -5.78 -13.57
CA PHE A 574 3.88 -6.10 -14.00
C PHE A 574 4.90 -5.47 -13.05
N ASN A 575 5.81 -6.28 -12.48
CA ASN A 575 6.77 -5.82 -11.48
C ASN A 575 8.18 -5.73 -12.07
N ILE A 576 8.87 -4.63 -11.78
CA ILE A 576 10.26 -4.38 -12.19
C ILE A 576 11.10 -4.15 -10.94
N SER A 577 12.26 -4.82 -10.86
CA SER A 577 13.21 -4.68 -9.76
C SER A 577 14.56 -4.13 -10.25
N GLY A 578 15.42 -3.72 -9.31
CA GLY A 578 16.79 -3.29 -9.61
C GLY A 578 16.87 -1.95 -10.36
N LEU A 579 15.91 -1.06 -10.12
CA LEU A 579 15.99 0.34 -10.53
C LEU A 579 16.79 1.11 -9.47
N SER A 580 17.70 1.98 -9.92
CA SER A 580 18.42 2.90 -9.05
C SER A 580 17.54 4.11 -8.73
N ASP A 581 17.98 4.97 -7.84
CA ASP A 581 17.35 6.26 -7.61
C ASP A 581 17.39 7.17 -8.85
N GLY A 582 16.38 8.03 -8.98
CA GLY A 582 16.20 8.99 -10.07
C GLY A 582 14.77 9.04 -10.63
N VAL A 583 14.50 10.01 -11.51
CA VAL A 583 13.29 10.10 -12.31
C VAL A 583 13.35 9.17 -13.52
N TYR A 584 12.30 8.38 -13.70
CA TYR A 584 12.13 7.51 -14.83
C TYR A 584 11.00 8.00 -15.72
N ARG A 585 11.23 7.97 -17.04
CA ARG A 585 10.21 8.16 -18.07
C ARG A 585 9.87 6.82 -18.66
N TYR A 586 8.58 6.49 -18.75
CA TYR A 586 8.15 5.26 -19.40
C TYR A 586 7.26 5.53 -20.61
N THR A 587 7.38 4.68 -21.61
CA THR A 587 6.48 4.60 -22.76
C THR A 587 6.04 3.16 -22.93
N ALA A 588 4.76 2.91 -22.78
CA ALA A 588 4.14 1.64 -23.10
C ALA A 588 3.45 1.71 -24.47
N SER A 589 3.44 0.61 -25.21
CA SER A 589 2.67 0.48 -26.44
C SER A 589 2.07 -0.90 -26.61
N ALA A 590 0.88 -0.95 -27.21
CA ALA A 590 0.17 -2.18 -27.54
C ALA A 590 -0.55 -2.02 -28.88
N ALA A 591 -0.68 -3.13 -29.62
CA ALA A 591 -1.45 -3.15 -30.87
C ALA A 591 -2.93 -3.46 -30.57
N LEU A 592 -3.82 -2.51 -30.89
CA LEU A 592 -5.27 -2.68 -30.82
C LEU A 592 -5.88 -2.70 -32.23
N ARG A 593 -7.16 -3.09 -32.36
CA ARG A 593 -7.87 -3.15 -33.66
C ARG A 593 -7.87 -1.83 -34.43
N GLY A 594 -7.75 -0.69 -33.73
CA GLY A 594 -7.69 0.65 -34.33
C GLY A 594 -6.29 1.18 -34.65
N GLY A 595 -5.22 0.42 -34.36
CA GLY A 595 -3.83 0.83 -34.54
C GLY A 595 -2.96 0.61 -33.29
N GLN A 596 -1.73 1.12 -33.34
CA GLN A 596 -0.82 1.07 -32.20
C GLN A 596 -1.15 2.21 -31.22
N GLU A 597 -1.59 1.84 -30.02
CA GLU A 597 -1.83 2.79 -28.94
C GLU A 597 -0.58 2.95 -28.08
N LYS A 598 -0.43 4.14 -27.47
CA LYS A 598 0.68 4.45 -26.58
C LYS A 598 0.19 5.08 -25.29
N ALA A 599 0.81 4.69 -24.17
CA ALA A 599 0.66 5.31 -22.87
C ALA A 599 2.04 5.74 -22.38
N ALA A 600 2.16 6.93 -21.83
CA ALA A 600 3.43 7.43 -21.31
C ALA A 600 3.21 8.14 -19.98
N GLY A 601 4.25 8.15 -19.16
CA GLY A 601 4.23 8.80 -17.87
C GLY A 601 5.62 8.78 -17.22
N GLN A 602 5.65 9.12 -15.94
CA GLN A 602 6.88 9.23 -15.17
C GLN A 602 6.67 8.71 -13.75
N PHE A 603 7.75 8.23 -13.14
CA PHE A 603 7.78 7.86 -11.73
C PHE A 603 9.16 8.13 -11.16
N VAL A 604 9.24 8.16 -9.83
CA VAL A 604 10.46 8.44 -9.09
C VAL A 604 10.86 7.22 -8.29
N VAL A 605 12.14 6.90 -8.29
CA VAL A 605 12.75 6.01 -7.30
C VAL A 605 13.63 6.88 -6.40
N ARG A 606 13.32 6.91 -5.10
CA ARG A 606 14.05 7.72 -4.12
C ARG A 606 15.04 6.83 -3.38
N ASN A 607 16.27 7.30 -3.19
CA ASN A 607 17.13 6.72 -2.17
C ASN A 607 16.86 7.43 -0.83
N VAL A 608 16.31 6.69 0.14
CA VAL A 608 16.07 7.22 1.49
C VAL A 608 16.97 6.46 2.44
N ASP A 609 18.17 6.99 2.68
CA ASP A 609 19.07 6.47 3.72
C ASP A 609 18.61 6.97 5.09
N LEU A 610 17.71 6.22 5.72
CA LEU A 610 17.17 6.56 7.03
C LEU A 610 18.23 6.43 8.14
N GLU A 611 19.24 5.57 7.97
CA GLU A 611 20.39 5.44 8.91
C GLU A 611 21.21 6.73 9.05
N LEU A 612 21.20 7.60 8.03
CA LEU A 612 21.99 8.84 8.08
C LEU A 612 21.28 9.98 8.82
N ASN A 613 20.01 9.81 9.20
CA ASN A 613 19.23 10.81 9.93
C ASN A 613 19.55 10.84 11.43
N ASN A 614 19.87 9.69 12.00
CA ASN A 614 20.27 9.52 13.39
C ASN A 614 21.42 8.51 13.47
N THR A 615 22.57 8.95 13.97
CA THR A 615 23.77 8.12 14.16
C THR A 615 24.09 7.89 15.64
N THR A 616 23.28 8.43 16.55
CA THR A 616 23.50 8.32 18.00
C THR A 616 22.78 7.10 18.55
N ALA A 617 23.53 6.20 19.20
CA ALA A 617 23.00 4.98 19.78
C ALA A 617 21.99 5.27 20.90
N ASP A 618 20.88 4.51 20.93
CA ASP A 618 19.84 4.60 21.95
C ASP A 618 19.93 3.43 22.94
N PHE A 619 20.85 3.56 23.90
CA PHE A 619 20.98 2.56 24.97
C PHE A 619 19.79 2.59 25.95
N GLY A 620 19.02 3.68 25.98
CA GLY A 620 17.80 3.78 26.78
C GLY A 620 16.75 2.79 26.29
N MET A 621 16.50 2.78 24.99
CA MET A 621 15.57 1.85 24.33
C MET A 621 15.98 0.39 24.54
N LEU A 622 17.26 0.06 24.34
CA LEU A 622 17.75 -1.31 24.52
C LEU A 622 17.57 -1.80 25.97
N ARG A 623 17.86 -0.94 26.95
CA ARG A 623 17.66 -1.26 28.37
C ARG A 623 16.19 -1.49 28.71
N GLU A 624 15.31 -0.66 28.16
CA GLU A 624 13.86 -0.81 28.35
C GLU A 624 13.35 -2.13 27.74
N LEU A 625 13.78 -2.45 26.52
CA LEU A 625 13.42 -3.70 25.84
C LEU A 625 13.88 -4.94 26.64
N ALA A 626 15.13 -4.93 27.11
CA ALA A 626 15.66 -6.02 27.91
C ALA A 626 14.90 -6.17 29.24
N GLY A 627 14.66 -5.07 29.94
CA GLY A 627 13.95 -5.07 31.22
C GLY A 627 12.49 -5.57 31.11
N ARG A 628 11.76 -5.15 30.07
CA ARG A 628 10.36 -5.57 29.86
C ARG A 628 10.20 -7.05 29.50
N SER A 629 11.18 -7.63 28.80
CA SER A 629 11.16 -9.04 28.40
C SER A 629 11.78 -9.99 29.43
N GLY A 630 12.33 -9.45 30.53
CA GLY A 630 13.01 -10.24 31.56
C GLY A 630 14.41 -10.71 31.18
N GLY A 631 15.01 -10.10 30.15
CA GLY A 631 16.42 -10.32 29.78
C GLY A 631 17.38 -9.33 30.43
N ALA A 632 18.60 -9.25 29.91
CA ALA A 632 19.67 -8.40 30.44
C ALA A 632 20.21 -7.40 29.41
N PHE A 633 20.57 -6.20 29.87
CA PHE A 633 21.36 -5.25 29.10
C PHE A 633 22.84 -5.58 29.27
N ILE A 634 23.55 -5.79 28.16
CA ILE A 634 24.90 -6.34 28.11
C ILE A 634 25.80 -5.39 27.32
N MET A 635 26.98 -5.10 27.88
CA MET A 635 28.06 -4.42 27.15
C MET A 635 28.99 -5.45 26.48
N PRO A 636 29.67 -5.11 25.37
CA PRO A 636 30.57 -6.03 24.67
C PRO A 636 31.59 -6.71 25.59
N ALA A 637 32.18 -5.97 26.53
CA ALA A 637 33.15 -6.49 27.50
C ALA A 637 32.57 -7.53 28.48
N SER A 638 31.25 -7.59 28.66
CA SER A 638 30.58 -8.48 29.60
C SER A 638 29.94 -9.70 28.93
N LEU A 639 29.99 -9.82 27.59
CA LEU A 639 29.36 -10.90 26.84
C LEU A 639 29.81 -12.29 27.31
N THR A 640 31.12 -12.48 27.54
CA THR A 640 31.67 -13.76 28.02
C THR A 640 31.07 -14.17 29.36
N SER A 641 30.98 -13.24 30.31
CA SER A 641 30.38 -13.51 31.63
C SER A 641 28.88 -13.84 31.53
N TYR A 642 28.18 -13.24 30.57
CA TYR A 642 26.78 -13.51 30.31
C TYR A 642 26.56 -14.91 29.71
N VAL A 643 27.42 -15.32 28.77
CA VAL A 643 27.41 -16.66 28.19
C VAL A 643 27.62 -17.72 29.26
N GLU A 644 28.54 -17.51 30.21
CA GLU A 644 28.73 -18.43 31.35
C GLU A 644 27.47 -18.53 32.24
N LYS A 645 26.77 -17.41 32.46
CA LYS A 645 25.49 -17.40 33.18
C LYS A 645 24.43 -18.23 32.47
N LEU A 646 24.31 -18.12 31.14
CA LEU A 646 23.37 -18.90 30.34
C LEU A 646 23.67 -20.41 30.38
N LYS A 647 24.95 -20.79 30.41
CA LYS A 647 25.35 -22.20 30.58
C LYS A 647 24.97 -22.74 31.96
N ALA A 648 25.17 -21.94 33.00
CA ALA A 648 24.86 -22.32 34.37
C ALA A 648 23.36 -22.48 34.63
N ASP A 649 22.53 -21.61 34.02
CA ASP A 649 21.07 -21.62 34.12
C ASP A 649 20.40 -22.20 32.86
N ARG A 650 20.94 -23.32 32.35
CA ARG A 650 20.41 -23.94 31.12
C ARG A 650 18.99 -24.47 31.34
N PRO A 651 17.99 -24.02 30.57
CA PRO A 651 16.63 -24.55 30.63
C PRO A 651 16.57 -26.03 30.25
N ALA A 652 15.60 -26.75 30.80
CA ALA A 652 15.37 -28.15 30.44
C ALA A 652 14.93 -28.29 28.96
N ASP A 653 15.36 -29.36 28.31
CA ASP A 653 14.92 -29.68 26.95
C ASP A 653 13.42 -30.04 26.93
N ARG A 654 12.71 -29.62 25.88
CA ARG A 654 11.28 -29.93 25.75
C ARG A 654 11.14 -31.32 25.11
N LEU A 655 10.38 -32.19 25.76
CA LEU A 655 10.03 -33.51 25.23
C LEU A 655 8.73 -33.39 24.44
N ASP A 656 8.82 -33.46 23.12
CA ASP A 656 7.65 -33.60 22.27
C ASP A 656 7.41 -35.09 22.01
N SER A 657 6.25 -35.58 22.44
CA SER A 657 5.84 -36.96 22.20
C SER A 657 4.81 -36.97 21.09
N SER A 658 5.19 -37.51 19.92
CA SER A 658 4.26 -37.77 18.84
C SER A 658 3.80 -39.23 18.90
N GLU A 659 2.50 -39.44 18.85
CA GLU A 659 1.91 -40.76 18.70
C GLU A 659 1.63 -41.03 17.21
N GLU A 660 2.35 -41.98 16.62
CA GLU A 660 2.10 -42.46 15.28
C GLU A 660 1.36 -43.80 15.35
N MET A 661 0.22 -43.91 14.68
CA MET A 661 -0.54 -45.16 14.55
C MET A 661 -0.15 -45.83 13.24
N VAL A 662 0.53 -46.97 13.31
CA VAL A 662 0.97 -47.72 12.12
C VAL A 662 0.15 -49.00 11.99
N GLU A 663 -0.45 -49.26 10.84
CA GLU A 663 -1.14 -50.53 10.58
C GLU A 663 -0.15 -51.69 10.59
N LEU A 664 -0.51 -52.81 11.24
CA LEU A 664 0.33 -54.02 11.31
C LEU A 664 0.75 -54.51 9.91
N ILE A 665 -0.11 -54.33 8.90
CA ILE A 665 0.17 -54.79 7.54
C ILE A 665 1.42 -54.16 6.93
N TYR A 666 1.83 -52.97 7.39
CA TYR A 666 3.04 -52.29 6.94
C TYR A 666 4.33 -52.81 7.61
N LEU A 667 4.24 -53.69 8.61
CA LEU A 667 5.42 -54.31 9.23
C LEU A 667 6.04 -55.33 8.28
N LYS A 668 7.15 -54.95 7.63
CA LYS A 668 7.85 -55.76 6.61
C LYS A 668 8.15 -57.22 7.01
N TRP A 669 8.32 -57.52 8.31
CA TRP A 669 8.59 -58.89 8.76
C TRP A 669 7.36 -59.82 8.65
N LEU A 670 6.13 -59.29 8.77
CA LEU A 670 4.90 -60.07 8.61
C LEU A 670 4.73 -60.56 7.17
N PHE A 671 5.19 -59.77 6.19
CA PHE A 671 5.25 -60.19 4.79
C PHE A 671 6.16 -61.41 4.61
N PHE A 672 7.36 -61.41 5.18
CA PHE A 672 8.27 -62.56 5.12
C PHE A 672 7.73 -63.78 5.88
N LEU A 673 7.01 -63.57 6.99
CA LEU A 673 6.33 -64.65 7.71
C LEU A 673 5.26 -65.33 6.85
N LEU A 674 4.42 -64.57 6.15
CA LEU A 674 3.40 -65.11 5.24
C LEU A 674 4.02 -65.91 4.09
N ILE A 675 5.10 -65.41 3.50
CA ILE A 675 5.86 -66.14 2.47
C ILE A 675 6.43 -67.44 3.02
N LEU A 676 6.98 -67.41 4.24
CA LEU A 676 7.55 -68.60 4.87
C LEU A 676 6.47 -69.65 5.15
N LEU A 677 5.28 -69.26 5.63
CA LEU A 677 4.17 -70.19 5.86
C LEU A 677 3.67 -70.82 4.56
N LEU A 678 3.45 -70.03 3.51
CA LEU A 678 3.03 -70.52 2.19
C LEU A 678 4.12 -71.36 1.52
N GLY A 679 5.39 -70.95 1.65
CA GLY A 679 6.55 -71.64 1.10
C GLY A 679 6.81 -72.97 1.80
N ALA A 680 6.69 -73.03 3.12
CA ALA A 680 6.78 -74.27 3.89
C ALA A 680 5.66 -75.24 3.52
N GLU A 681 4.42 -74.76 3.43
CA GLU A 681 3.28 -75.56 2.97
C GLU A 681 3.51 -76.12 1.57
N TRP A 682 3.90 -75.28 0.62
CA TRP A 682 4.20 -75.70 -0.75
C TRP A 682 5.36 -76.69 -0.82
N GLY A 683 6.44 -76.45 -0.08
CA GLY A 683 7.60 -77.34 -0.01
C GLY A 683 7.25 -78.71 0.55
N LEU A 684 6.45 -78.76 1.62
CA LEU A 684 5.93 -79.99 2.21
C LEU A 684 5.01 -80.75 1.25
N ARG A 685 4.13 -80.06 0.51
CA ARG A 685 3.29 -80.69 -0.53
C ARG A 685 4.13 -81.31 -1.64
N LYS A 686 5.16 -80.59 -2.12
CA LYS A 686 6.04 -81.07 -3.19
C LYS A 686 6.89 -82.26 -2.75
N TYR A 687 7.45 -82.21 -1.54
CA TYR A 687 8.28 -83.30 -1.00
C TYR A 687 7.50 -84.60 -0.84
N HIS A 688 6.22 -84.52 -0.45
CA HIS A 688 5.34 -85.68 -0.29
C HIS A 688 4.52 -86.03 -1.55
N GLY A 689 4.92 -85.51 -2.72
CA GLY A 689 4.41 -85.98 -4.01
C GLY A 689 3.00 -85.51 -4.38
N GLY A 690 2.55 -84.35 -3.90
CA GLY A 690 1.32 -83.72 -4.41
C GLY A 690 1.62 -82.65 -5.44
N TYR A 691 1.73 -83.06 -6.70
CA TYR A 691 1.41 -82.29 -7.90
C TYR A 691 1.02 -83.24 -9.03
#